data_AF-A0A9W7WGL0-F1
#
_entry.id   AF-A0A9W7WGL0-F1
#
_cell.length_a   1.000
_cell.length_b   1.000
_cell.length_c   1.000
_cell.angle_alpha   90.00
_cell.angle_beta   90.00
_cell.angle_gamma   90.00
#
_symmetry.space_group_name_H-M   'P 1'
#
loop_
_entity.id
_entity.type
_entity.pdbx_description
1 polymer ?
#
loop_
_entity_poly.entity_id
_entity_poly.type
_entity_poly.pdbx_seq_one_letter_code
_entity_poly.pdbx_strand_id
1 'polypeptide(L)'
;MGVRLGEEVGYQVRFDDCSTKDTVIKYMTDGCMLREILADPSLAQYSIVILDEVHERSLNTDVLLGLLKKTLSKGYRGRKTPLKVVVMSATLETEKLSSFYGHCPVYTIPGRTYPVKEKFCNLIGPKDKDSSVYVKEVVKVALDVHSNEAAGDILVFLTGQSEIEKASDLLFEKAEILDYRYDVHDRSVEGLLVLPLYGSMPTDQQRQIFQPAPKGVRKCVVATNIAATSLTINGIKYIVDSGFVKQLNHNSRVGLDILEVVPISKSEAQQRAGRAGRTSAGKCFRIYDKEFWDTCMPEYTIPEIQRTSLTSVILTLKCLGVHDVIRFPYLDCPEERFILTALKQLYQYDAIDRRGEVTKLGRLMVEFPLPPNLTRALLKAAALGCEGVMLPVAAMLSVENIFIRPGKPEGQKEAEIRHKEIAACAGGSNDFLMLLCVFEKCRASNNPSAWCKDHWIHWRAVKSAFSVETQLREILSRLKQQNDFPQETFEGSRSELLRQCLCLGYFTNVARRSVGKSFCTMDGHGSTVLIHPSSCLFGEELQLDWIIFHDVLVTSRVYVRTVCPIRYEWVKDLLPKLHEIDVYELSSVAREEVTDEEMAQWEKKEAAKRQAEAIEDAAKKLEKRNDESSVNEARARYLQRKQNRLQRKDT
;
A
#
# COMPACT_ATOMS: atom_id res chain seq x y z
N MET A 1 32.17 -6.86 8.94
CA MET A 1 32.33 -7.24 10.37
C MET A 1 32.88 -8.65 10.54
N GLY A 2 32.70 -9.58 9.59
CA GLY A 2 33.35 -10.91 9.67
C GLY A 2 32.77 -11.82 10.77
N VAL A 3 31.55 -11.51 11.22
CA VAL A 3 30.83 -12.21 12.29
C VAL A 3 29.81 -13.19 11.71
N ARG A 4 29.36 -14.15 12.52
CA ARG A 4 28.26 -15.04 12.14
C ARG A 4 26.94 -14.27 12.20
N LEU A 5 26.13 -14.43 11.15
CA LEU A 5 24.76 -13.89 11.12
C LEU A 5 23.92 -14.48 12.25
N GLY A 6 23.22 -13.63 12.99
CA GLY A 6 22.39 -13.98 14.15
C GLY A 6 23.09 -13.85 15.51
N GLU A 7 24.43 -13.71 15.53
CA GLU A 7 25.20 -13.37 16.73
C GLU A 7 25.26 -11.84 16.85
N GLU A 8 26.43 -11.20 16.73
CA GLU A 8 26.59 -9.74 16.89
C GLU A 8 25.79 -8.91 15.88
N VAL A 9 25.61 -9.43 14.66
CA VAL A 9 24.80 -8.81 13.61
C VAL A 9 23.64 -9.73 13.27
N GLY A 10 22.43 -9.26 13.49
CA GLY A 10 21.20 -10.00 13.25
C GLY A 10 20.22 -9.22 12.37
N TYR A 11 19.15 -9.89 11.96
CA TYR A 11 18.05 -9.23 11.27
C TYR A 11 16.69 -9.71 11.78
N GLN A 12 15.68 -8.88 11.57
CA GLN A 12 14.29 -9.23 11.82
C GLN A 12 13.39 -8.67 10.72
N VAL A 13 12.75 -9.57 9.98
CA VAL A 13 11.74 -9.22 8.98
C VAL A 13 10.40 -9.86 9.37
N ARG A 14 9.34 -9.54 8.62
CA ARG A 14 8.01 -10.12 8.89
C ARG A 14 8.11 -11.63 8.71
N PHE A 15 7.78 -12.35 9.78
CA PHE A 15 7.83 -13.78 9.88
C PHE A 15 9.22 -14.46 9.80
N ASP A 16 10.30 -13.74 10.05
CA ASP A 16 11.63 -14.33 10.13
C ASP A 16 12.54 -13.46 11.03
N ASP A 17 13.06 -14.07 12.11
CA ASP A 17 13.90 -13.39 13.11
C ASP A 17 15.18 -14.18 13.30
N CYS A 18 16.29 -13.59 12.88
CA CYS A 18 17.64 -14.11 13.06
C CYS A 18 18.41 -13.13 13.95
N SER A 19 17.97 -13.01 15.20
CA SER A 19 18.64 -12.25 16.25
C SER A 19 18.68 -13.02 17.57
N THR A 20 19.66 -12.70 18.40
CA THR A 20 19.87 -13.32 19.71
C THR A 20 20.11 -12.23 20.75
N LYS A 21 20.28 -12.62 22.02
CA LYS A 21 20.66 -11.69 23.10
C LYS A 21 22.03 -11.05 22.89
N ASP A 22 22.87 -11.68 22.06
CA ASP A 22 24.21 -11.20 21.74
C ASP A 22 24.21 -10.22 20.54
N THR A 23 23.05 -10.00 19.91
CA THR A 23 22.93 -9.08 18.77
C THR A 23 23.08 -7.64 19.21
N VAL A 24 24.11 -6.98 18.63
CA VAL A 24 24.45 -5.57 18.87
C VAL A 24 23.86 -4.69 17.78
N ILE A 25 23.89 -5.15 16.52
CA ILE A 25 23.32 -4.44 15.37
C ILE A 25 22.21 -5.30 14.78
N LYS A 26 20.98 -4.78 14.87
CA LYS A 26 19.78 -5.45 14.37
C LYS A 26 19.25 -4.70 13.16
N TYR A 27 19.29 -5.33 11.99
CA TYR A 27 18.63 -4.83 10.78
C TYR A 27 17.18 -5.26 10.79
N MET A 28 16.23 -4.35 10.68
CA MET A 28 14.82 -4.73 10.68
C MET A 28 14.00 -3.93 9.70
N THR A 29 12.89 -4.53 9.25
CA THR A 29 11.91 -3.76 8.47
C THR A 29 11.18 -2.76 9.37
N ASP A 30 10.73 -1.66 8.78
CA ASP A 30 9.93 -0.62 9.41
C ASP A 30 8.72 -1.18 10.21
N GLY A 31 7.99 -2.14 9.65
CA GLY A 31 6.87 -2.80 10.33
C GLY A 31 7.28 -3.67 11.53
N CYS A 32 8.51 -4.19 11.57
CA CYS A 32 9.03 -4.85 12.77
C CYS A 32 9.38 -3.83 13.85
N MET A 33 9.97 -2.69 13.48
CA MET A 33 10.25 -1.60 14.40
C MET A 33 8.96 -1.03 15.02
N LEU A 34 7.88 -0.91 14.26
CA LEU A 34 6.57 -0.51 14.82
C LEU A 34 6.06 -1.50 15.89
N ARG A 35 6.28 -2.80 15.69
CA ARG A 35 5.92 -3.83 16.68
C ARG A 35 6.81 -3.77 17.92
N GLU A 36 8.10 -3.47 17.77
CA GLU A 36 9.00 -3.21 18.89
C GLU A 36 8.54 -1.98 19.71
N ILE A 37 8.09 -0.90 19.05
CA ILE A 37 7.52 0.27 19.73
C ILE A 37 6.19 -0.06 20.42
N LEU A 38 5.36 -0.93 19.84
CA LEU A 38 4.13 -1.42 20.48
C LEU A 38 4.42 -2.17 21.78
N ALA A 39 5.43 -3.05 21.77
CA ALA A 39 5.82 -3.82 22.95
C ALA A 39 6.55 -2.95 23.99
N ASP A 40 7.41 -2.04 23.54
CA ASP A 40 8.17 -1.11 24.36
C ASP A 40 8.14 0.32 23.75
N PRO A 41 7.14 1.15 24.12
CA PRO A 41 7.03 2.52 23.64
C PRO A 41 8.21 3.41 24.03
N SER A 42 9.00 2.99 25.03
CA SER A 42 10.18 3.72 25.47
C SER A 42 11.43 3.40 24.65
N LEU A 43 11.41 2.32 23.86
CA LEU A 43 12.55 1.78 23.11
C LEU A 43 13.79 1.57 23.98
N ALA A 44 13.63 1.06 25.20
CA ALA A 44 14.68 0.94 26.20
C ALA A 44 15.86 0.06 25.74
N GLN A 45 15.60 -0.88 24.82
CA GLN A 45 16.63 -1.77 24.27
C GLN A 45 17.56 -1.07 23.24
N TYR A 46 17.15 0.07 22.68
CA TYR A 46 17.86 0.73 21.60
C TYR A 46 18.46 2.06 22.06
N SER A 47 19.76 2.25 21.88
CA SER A 47 20.42 3.55 22.12
C SER A 47 20.40 4.45 20.89
N ILE A 48 20.41 3.86 19.69
CA ILE A 48 20.39 4.54 18.40
C ILE A 48 19.39 3.81 17.49
N VAL A 49 18.53 4.58 16.82
CA VAL A 49 17.66 4.10 15.76
C VAL A 49 18.07 4.80 14.47
N ILE A 50 18.33 4.00 13.43
CA ILE A 50 18.63 4.50 12.09
C ILE A 50 17.44 4.16 11.19
N LEU A 51 16.76 5.17 10.68
CA LEU A 51 15.75 5.02 9.63
C LEU A 51 16.46 5.21 8.29
N ASP A 52 16.62 4.12 7.53
CA ASP A 52 17.25 4.12 6.22
C ASP A 52 16.21 4.22 5.09
N GLU A 53 16.64 4.63 3.90
CA GLU A 53 15.81 4.70 2.69
C GLU A 53 14.48 5.48 2.87
N VAL A 54 14.46 6.52 3.72
CA VAL A 54 13.22 7.25 4.07
C VAL A 54 12.54 7.91 2.86
N HIS A 55 13.27 8.09 1.76
CA HIS A 55 12.72 8.57 0.50
C HIS A 55 11.76 7.59 -0.20
N GLU A 56 11.72 6.31 0.19
CA GLU A 56 10.69 5.39 -0.29
C GLU A 56 9.29 5.75 0.27
N ARG A 57 9.24 6.56 1.34
CA ARG A 57 8.00 7.11 1.93
C ARG A 57 6.92 6.04 2.16
N SER A 58 7.34 4.90 2.71
CA SER A 58 6.43 3.82 3.11
C SER A 58 5.51 4.28 4.24
N LEU A 59 4.34 3.65 4.33
CA LEU A 59 3.34 3.96 5.34
C LEU A 59 3.90 3.79 6.76
N ASN A 60 4.62 2.69 7.00
CA ASN A 60 5.21 2.41 8.31
C ASN A 60 6.33 3.41 8.66
N THR A 61 7.16 3.80 7.69
CA THR A 61 8.24 4.76 7.90
C THR A 61 7.70 6.13 8.29
N ASP A 62 6.67 6.64 7.60
CA ASP A 62 6.05 7.93 7.94
C ASP A 62 5.44 7.93 9.35
N VAL A 63 4.86 6.81 9.78
CA VAL A 63 4.33 6.63 11.14
C VAL A 63 5.46 6.57 12.16
N LEU A 64 6.54 5.86 11.86
CA LEU A 64 7.74 5.80 12.70
C LEU A 64 8.36 7.19 12.89
N LEU A 65 8.40 8.02 11.85
CA LEU A 65 8.90 9.39 11.96
C LEU A 65 8.09 10.19 13.00
N GLY A 66 6.76 10.12 12.94
CA GLY A 66 5.89 10.79 13.91
C GLY A 66 6.03 10.23 15.34
N LEU A 67 6.11 8.91 15.48
CA LEU A 67 6.27 8.25 16.78
C LEU A 67 7.62 8.59 17.42
N LEU A 68 8.72 8.53 16.67
CA LEU A 68 10.05 8.88 17.15
C LEU A 68 10.13 10.36 17.52
N LYS A 69 9.51 11.26 16.76
CA LYS A 69 9.40 12.68 17.13
C LYS A 69 8.70 12.86 18.49
N LYS A 70 7.60 12.14 18.74
CA LYS A 70 6.90 12.14 20.03
C LYS A 70 7.74 11.53 21.16
N THR A 71 8.51 10.49 20.89
CA THR A 71 9.41 9.87 21.87
C THR A 71 10.58 10.79 22.22
N LEU A 72 11.17 11.47 21.24
CA LEU A 72 12.22 12.46 21.43
C LEU A 72 11.74 13.69 22.23
N SER A 73 10.51 14.16 21.98
CA SER A 73 9.95 15.33 22.67
C SER A 73 9.65 15.10 24.16
N LYS A 74 9.34 13.85 24.56
CA LYS A 74 9.18 13.46 25.98
C LYS A 74 10.50 13.52 26.78
N GLY A 75 11.63 13.66 26.10
CA GLY A 75 12.96 13.80 26.71
C GLY A 75 13.45 12.52 27.41
N TYR A 76 14.55 12.64 28.15
CA TYR A 76 15.24 11.50 28.79
C TYR A 76 14.55 10.94 30.05
N ARG A 77 13.27 11.22 30.28
CA ARG A 77 12.56 10.81 31.50
C ARG A 77 12.50 9.29 31.58
N GLY A 78 13.36 8.69 32.42
CA GLY A 78 13.41 7.26 32.67
C GLY A 78 14.46 6.47 31.86
N ARG A 79 15.27 7.11 31.01
CA ARG A 79 16.31 6.42 30.23
C ARG A 79 17.70 6.63 30.82
N LYS A 80 18.47 5.54 30.97
CA LYS A 80 19.90 5.60 31.33
C LYS A 80 20.75 6.23 30.23
N THR A 81 20.41 5.95 28.97
CA THR A 81 21.11 6.46 27.79
C THR A 81 20.17 7.26 26.89
N PRO A 82 20.62 8.41 26.37
CA PRO A 82 19.84 9.24 25.47
C PRO A 82 19.59 8.49 24.15
N LEU A 83 18.32 8.40 23.73
CA LEU A 83 17.97 7.86 22.41
C LEU A 83 18.45 8.84 21.33
N LYS A 84 19.14 8.33 20.31
CA LYS A 84 19.51 9.09 19.11
C LYS A 84 18.77 8.52 17.90
N VAL A 85 18.31 9.40 17.03
CA VAL A 85 17.67 9.02 15.77
C VAL A 85 18.50 9.58 14.62
N VAL A 86 18.82 8.73 13.65
CA VAL A 86 19.46 9.10 12.39
C VAL A 86 18.48 8.80 11.26
N VAL A 87 18.22 9.78 10.41
CA VAL A 87 17.37 9.63 9.24
C VAL A 87 18.25 9.70 8.00
N MET A 88 18.29 8.62 7.22
CA MET A 88 19.05 8.51 5.99
C MET A 88 18.11 8.57 4.79
N SER A 89 18.49 9.36 3.79
CA SER A 89 17.73 9.55 2.55
C SER A 89 18.70 9.75 1.39
N ALA A 90 18.36 9.20 0.22
CA ALA A 90 19.10 9.42 -1.02
C ALA A 90 18.63 10.69 -1.76
N THR A 91 17.47 11.25 -1.41
CA THR A 91 16.87 12.41 -2.11
C THR A 91 17.10 13.72 -1.35
N LEU A 92 16.91 14.83 -2.08
CA LEU A 92 17.18 16.20 -1.63
C LEU A 92 16.12 16.80 -0.68
N GLU A 93 15.04 16.09 -0.32
CA GLU A 93 14.00 16.57 0.63
C GLU A 93 14.48 16.69 2.09
N THR A 94 15.79 16.90 2.29
CA THR A 94 16.44 17.03 3.60
C THR A 94 15.93 18.23 4.41
N GLU A 95 15.53 19.32 3.76
CA GLU A 95 14.98 20.51 4.44
C GLU A 95 13.65 20.22 5.14
N LYS A 96 12.79 19.43 4.49
CA LYS A 96 11.49 19.03 5.02
C LYS A 96 11.67 18.15 6.26
N LEU A 97 12.54 17.15 6.16
CA LEU A 97 12.89 16.27 7.28
C LEU A 97 13.55 17.04 8.42
N SER A 98 14.49 17.94 8.11
CA SER A 98 15.15 18.79 9.10
C SER A 98 14.15 19.65 9.85
N SER A 99 13.27 20.34 9.11
CA SER A 99 12.20 21.18 9.69
C SER A 99 11.23 20.35 10.53
N PHE A 100 10.86 19.15 10.08
CA PHE A 100 9.99 18.25 10.82
C PHE A 100 10.58 17.86 12.18
N TYR A 101 11.89 17.67 12.30
CA TYR A 101 12.58 17.39 13.56
C TYR A 101 13.14 18.63 14.27
N GLY A 102 12.59 19.83 14.00
CA GLY A 102 12.98 21.06 14.69
C GLY A 102 14.33 21.62 14.23
N HIS A 103 14.56 21.63 12.91
CA HIS A 103 15.79 22.08 12.26
C HIS A 103 17.03 21.27 12.68
N CYS A 104 16.92 19.95 12.64
CA CYS A 104 18.04 19.08 12.98
C CYS A 104 19.19 19.21 11.96
N PRO A 105 20.46 19.00 12.37
CA PRO A 105 21.61 19.11 11.47
C PRO A 105 21.52 18.13 10.29
N VAL A 106 21.79 18.63 9.08
CA VAL A 106 21.84 17.83 7.86
C VAL A 106 23.29 17.60 7.47
N TYR A 107 23.66 16.34 7.25
CA TYR A 107 24.98 15.94 6.77
C TYR A 107 24.85 15.38 5.36
N THR A 108 25.41 16.08 4.38
CA THR A 108 25.42 15.62 2.99
C THR A 108 26.72 14.88 2.70
N ILE A 109 26.62 13.60 2.34
CA ILE A 109 27.76 12.82 1.86
C ILE A 109 27.86 13.04 0.34
N PRO A 110 28.94 13.67 -0.17
CA PRO A 110 29.08 13.89 -1.61
C PRO A 110 29.18 12.55 -2.32
N GLY A 111 28.20 12.23 -3.16
CA GLY A 111 28.20 11.04 -3.99
C GLY A 111 29.36 11.07 -4.99
N ARG A 112 30.10 9.97 -5.11
CA ARG A 112 31.05 9.75 -6.21
C ARG A 112 30.31 9.09 -7.36
N THR A 113 29.47 9.85 -8.05
CA THR A 113 28.79 9.39 -9.26
C THR A 113 29.52 9.90 -10.50
N TYR A 114 29.80 9.00 -11.42
CA TYR A 114 30.27 9.33 -12.76
C TYR A 114 29.13 9.97 -13.57
N PRO A 115 29.45 10.83 -14.56
CA PRO A 115 28.43 11.49 -15.36
C PRO A 115 27.60 10.47 -16.17
N VAL A 116 26.28 10.67 -16.17
CA VAL A 116 25.33 9.87 -16.95
C VAL A 116 24.71 10.76 -18.03
N LYS A 117 24.80 10.34 -19.30
CA LYS A 117 24.15 11.05 -20.41
C LYS A 117 22.71 10.55 -20.57
N GLU A 118 21.75 11.46 -20.53
CA GLU A 118 20.33 11.13 -20.66
C GLU A 118 19.84 11.37 -22.10
N LYS A 119 19.04 10.43 -22.61
CA LYS A 119 18.41 10.51 -23.93
C LYS A 119 16.93 10.16 -23.83
N PHE A 120 16.07 11.03 -24.34
CA PHE A 120 14.65 10.76 -24.55
C PHE A 120 14.47 10.13 -25.94
N CYS A 121 13.84 8.97 -26.00
CA CYS A 121 13.65 8.22 -27.25
C CYS A 121 12.34 8.59 -27.98
N ASN A 122 11.44 9.33 -27.32
CA ASN A 122 10.16 9.79 -27.88
C ASN A 122 9.28 8.65 -28.47
N LEU A 123 9.30 7.47 -27.84
CA LEU A 123 8.50 6.31 -28.26
C LEU A 123 7.14 6.25 -27.57
N ILE A 124 7.00 6.98 -26.46
CA ILE A 124 5.80 7.03 -25.62
C ILE A 124 5.51 8.50 -25.30
N GLY A 125 4.25 8.90 -25.47
CA GLY A 125 3.77 10.23 -25.08
C GLY A 125 2.65 10.16 -24.04
N PRO A 126 2.06 11.31 -23.67
CA PRO A 126 0.97 11.39 -22.69
C PRO A 126 -0.25 10.50 -22.98
N LYS A 127 -0.50 10.21 -24.27
CA LYS A 127 -1.62 9.37 -24.72
C LYS A 127 -1.47 7.89 -24.36
N ASP A 128 -0.23 7.46 -24.12
CA ASP A 128 0.11 6.06 -23.87
C ASP A 128 0.24 5.74 -22.37
N LYS A 129 -0.13 6.68 -21.50
CA LYS A 129 -0.01 6.56 -20.03
C LYS A 129 -0.65 5.27 -19.48
N ASP A 130 -1.79 4.88 -20.01
CA ASP A 130 -2.55 3.69 -19.57
C ASP A 130 -2.33 2.47 -20.48
N SER A 131 -1.39 2.56 -21.43
CA SER A 131 -1.11 1.53 -22.43
C SER A 131 -0.01 0.57 -21.98
N SER A 132 -0.10 -0.70 -22.38
CA SER A 132 0.95 -1.71 -22.15
C SER A 132 1.97 -1.82 -23.30
N VAL A 133 1.91 -0.88 -24.27
CA VAL A 133 2.79 -0.88 -25.46
C VAL A 133 4.26 -0.70 -25.09
N TYR A 134 4.55 -0.07 -23.94
CA TYR A 134 5.92 0.22 -23.50
C TYR A 134 6.83 -1.01 -23.41
N VAL A 135 6.30 -2.20 -23.11
CA VAL A 135 7.11 -3.41 -22.97
C VAL A 135 7.86 -3.74 -24.26
N LYS A 136 7.21 -3.60 -25.42
CA LYS A 136 7.84 -3.89 -26.72
C LYS A 136 8.89 -2.84 -27.09
N GLU A 137 8.61 -1.58 -26.79
CA GLU A 137 9.53 -0.47 -27.05
C GLU A 137 10.78 -0.56 -26.17
N VAL A 138 10.63 -0.95 -24.90
CA VAL A 138 11.76 -1.23 -23.99
C VAL A 138 12.67 -2.31 -24.56
N VAL A 139 12.11 -3.42 -25.04
CA VAL A 139 12.89 -4.52 -25.65
C VAL A 139 13.65 -4.02 -26.88
N LYS A 140 13.02 -3.21 -27.72
CA LYS A 140 13.65 -2.61 -28.90
C LYS A 140 14.83 -1.72 -28.51
N VAL A 141 14.64 -0.80 -27.55
CA VAL A 141 15.71 0.09 -27.08
C VAL A 141 16.85 -0.70 -26.43
N ALA A 142 16.54 -1.74 -25.65
CA ALA A 142 17.58 -2.58 -25.02
C ALA A 142 18.43 -3.32 -26.06
N LEU A 143 17.83 -3.79 -27.16
CA LEU A 143 18.57 -4.39 -28.29
C LEU A 143 19.36 -3.35 -29.07
N ASP A 144 18.80 -2.17 -29.32
CA ASP A 144 19.51 -1.07 -29.97
C ASP A 144 20.76 -0.67 -29.16
N VAL A 145 20.67 -0.66 -27.83
CA VAL A 145 21.80 -0.45 -26.92
C VAL A 145 22.80 -1.60 -27.00
N HIS A 146 22.34 -2.84 -27.03
CA HIS A 146 23.20 -4.00 -27.15
C HIS A 146 24.03 -3.97 -28.44
N SER A 147 23.40 -3.64 -29.57
CA SER A 147 24.04 -3.59 -30.89
C SER A 147 24.97 -2.38 -31.08
N ASN A 148 24.60 -1.20 -30.60
CA ASN A 148 25.28 0.05 -30.96
C ASN A 148 26.23 0.62 -29.89
N GLU A 149 26.05 0.26 -28.62
CA GLU A 149 26.85 0.82 -27.53
C GLU A 149 28.05 -0.07 -27.18
N ALA A 150 29.13 0.55 -26.69
CA ALA A 150 30.35 -0.16 -26.25
C ALA A 150 30.11 -1.06 -25.03
N ALA A 151 31.06 -1.90 -24.66
CA ALA A 151 30.99 -2.80 -23.50
C ALA A 151 30.48 -2.11 -22.21
N GLY A 152 29.62 -2.84 -21.49
CA GLY A 152 28.94 -2.43 -20.27
C GLY A 152 27.56 -3.10 -20.14
N ASP A 153 27.14 -3.38 -18.92
CA ASP A 153 25.89 -4.11 -18.68
C ASP A 153 24.67 -3.17 -18.76
N ILE A 154 23.53 -3.76 -19.09
CA ILE A 154 22.24 -3.08 -19.29
C ILE A 154 21.34 -3.41 -18.09
N LEU A 155 20.70 -2.39 -17.53
CA LEU A 155 19.61 -2.53 -16.57
C LEU A 155 18.34 -1.92 -17.14
N VAL A 156 17.32 -2.76 -17.26
CA VAL A 156 16.00 -2.42 -17.80
C VAL A 156 14.99 -2.35 -16.67
N PHE A 157 14.21 -1.27 -16.60
CA PHE A 157 13.14 -1.13 -15.61
C PHE A 157 11.77 -1.45 -16.22
N LEU A 158 11.06 -2.44 -15.66
CA LEU A 158 9.68 -2.81 -15.98
C LEU A 158 8.86 -2.95 -14.68
N THR A 159 7.54 -3.13 -14.81
CA THR A 159 6.65 -2.92 -13.67
C THR A 159 6.33 -4.19 -12.87
N GLY A 160 6.41 -5.38 -13.47
CA GLY A 160 6.18 -6.63 -12.74
C GLY A 160 6.50 -7.92 -13.51
N GLN A 161 6.33 -9.06 -12.83
CA GLN A 161 6.76 -10.38 -13.29
C GLN A 161 6.34 -10.73 -14.72
N SER A 162 5.03 -10.66 -15.03
CA SER A 162 4.53 -11.07 -16.35
C SER A 162 5.13 -10.25 -17.50
N GLU A 163 5.39 -8.96 -17.27
CA GLU A 163 6.03 -8.09 -18.25
C GLU A 163 7.52 -8.38 -18.38
N ILE A 164 8.19 -8.65 -17.25
CA ILE A 164 9.62 -8.98 -17.19
C ILE A 164 9.89 -10.31 -17.91
N GLU A 165 9.11 -11.34 -17.64
CA GLU A 165 9.26 -12.65 -18.30
C GLU A 165 9.02 -12.52 -19.80
N LYS A 166 7.93 -11.86 -20.20
CA LYS A 166 7.64 -11.60 -21.62
C LYS A 166 8.74 -10.78 -22.32
N ALA A 167 9.27 -9.75 -21.66
CA ALA A 167 10.37 -8.97 -22.21
C ALA A 167 11.66 -9.78 -22.29
N SER A 168 11.92 -10.65 -21.31
CA SER A 168 13.09 -11.53 -21.27
C SER A 168 13.04 -12.56 -22.40
N ASP A 169 11.88 -13.19 -22.62
CA ASP A 169 11.65 -14.12 -23.72
C ASP A 169 11.85 -13.42 -25.08
N LEU A 170 11.25 -12.24 -25.26
CA LEU A 170 11.40 -11.46 -26.51
C LEU A 170 12.84 -10.98 -26.75
N LEU A 171 13.57 -10.63 -25.68
CA LEU A 171 14.99 -10.27 -25.77
C LEU A 171 15.82 -11.49 -26.17
N PHE A 172 15.53 -12.65 -25.58
CA PHE A 172 16.22 -13.90 -25.88
C PHE A 172 15.99 -14.32 -27.33
N GLU A 173 14.74 -14.40 -27.78
CA GLU A 173 14.39 -14.75 -29.17
C GLU A 173 15.06 -13.83 -30.20
N LYS A 174 15.06 -12.52 -29.93
CA LYS A 174 15.70 -11.56 -30.83
C LYS A 174 17.22 -11.63 -30.79
N ALA A 175 17.81 -11.92 -29.62
CA ALA A 175 19.26 -12.06 -29.48
C ALA A 175 19.80 -13.31 -30.19
N GLU A 176 19.01 -14.38 -30.32
CA GLU A 176 19.38 -15.57 -31.09
C GLU A 176 19.44 -15.33 -32.60
N ILE A 177 18.72 -14.33 -33.11
CA ILE A 177 18.68 -13.99 -34.54
C ILE A 177 19.85 -13.09 -34.94
N LEU A 178 20.49 -12.40 -33.99
CA LEU A 178 21.57 -11.45 -34.27
C LEU A 178 22.84 -12.16 -34.74
N ASP A 179 23.40 -11.70 -35.86
CA ASP A 179 24.76 -12.05 -36.23
C ASP A 179 25.73 -11.06 -35.59
N TYR A 180 26.39 -11.48 -34.50
CA TYR A 180 27.35 -10.66 -33.74
C TYR A 180 28.52 -10.14 -34.59
N ARG A 181 28.78 -10.68 -35.78
CA ARG A 181 29.82 -10.17 -36.69
C ARG A 181 29.40 -8.93 -37.46
N TYR A 182 28.10 -8.76 -37.72
CA TYR A 182 27.56 -7.69 -38.57
C TYR A 182 26.65 -6.73 -37.80
N ASP A 183 25.83 -7.26 -36.89
CA ASP A 183 24.77 -6.51 -36.20
C ASP A 183 25.24 -5.86 -34.89
N VAL A 184 26.38 -6.28 -34.35
CA VAL A 184 26.96 -5.73 -33.11
C VAL A 184 28.23 -4.95 -33.44
N HIS A 185 28.22 -3.65 -33.18
CA HIS A 185 29.32 -2.75 -33.51
C HIS A 185 30.57 -3.00 -32.65
N ASP A 186 30.40 -3.39 -31.38
CA ASP A 186 31.49 -3.69 -30.47
C ASP A 186 31.88 -5.17 -30.54
N ARG A 187 33.02 -5.45 -31.19
CA ARG A 187 33.57 -6.80 -31.36
C ARG A 187 34.02 -7.47 -30.06
N SER A 188 34.09 -6.74 -28.95
CA SER A 188 34.35 -7.35 -27.65
C SER A 188 33.12 -8.06 -27.07
N VAL A 189 31.94 -7.88 -27.68
CA VAL A 189 30.69 -8.50 -27.25
C VAL A 189 30.30 -9.62 -28.21
N GLU A 190 30.26 -10.84 -27.70
CA GLU A 190 29.99 -12.09 -28.41
C GLU A 190 28.67 -12.74 -27.95
N GLY A 191 27.97 -12.13 -26.98
CA GLY A 191 26.71 -12.67 -26.46
C GLY A 191 25.95 -11.72 -25.56
N LEU A 192 24.68 -12.06 -25.33
CA LEU A 192 23.77 -11.39 -24.39
C LEU A 192 23.25 -12.39 -23.35
N LEU A 193 23.47 -12.10 -22.06
CA LEU A 193 22.90 -12.85 -20.94
C LEU A 193 21.73 -12.08 -20.36
N VAL A 194 20.51 -12.58 -20.55
CA VAL A 194 19.27 -11.97 -20.05
C VAL A 194 18.91 -12.57 -18.69
N LEU A 195 18.75 -11.73 -17.67
CA LEU A 195 18.40 -12.15 -16.31
C LEU A 195 17.20 -11.36 -15.77
N PRO A 196 16.09 -12.00 -15.39
CA PRO A 196 14.97 -11.33 -14.74
C PRO A 196 15.28 -11.01 -13.27
N LEU A 197 14.67 -9.95 -12.73
CA LEU A 197 14.71 -9.62 -11.31
C LEU A 197 13.37 -9.02 -10.83
N TYR A 198 12.68 -9.76 -9.97
CA TYR A 198 11.46 -9.30 -9.32
C TYR A 198 11.30 -9.97 -7.93
N GLY A 199 10.44 -9.42 -7.07
CA GLY A 199 10.35 -9.78 -5.64
C GLY A 199 10.09 -11.25 -5.37
N SER A 200 9.19 -11.88 -6.15
CA SER A 200 8.80 -13.28 -5.99
C SER A 200 9.87 -14.30 -6.40
N MET A 201 10.94 -13.86 -7.09
CA MET A 201 11.96 -14.74 -7.65
C MET A 201 12.83 -15.41 -6.57
N PRO A 202 13.13 -16.73 -6.63
CA PRO A 202 13.96 -17.45 -5.66
C PRO A 202 15.31 -16.78 -5.35
N THR A 203 15.75 -16.84 -4.08
CA THR A 203 16.99 -16.19 -3.62
C THR A 203 18.23 -16.64 -4.39
N ASP A 204 18.31 -17.91 -4.78
CA ASP A 204 19.46 -18.40 -5.56
C ASP A 204 19.51 -17.79 -6.96
N GLN A 205 18.36 -17.58 -7.60
CA GLN A 205 18.27 -16.87 -8.87
C GLN A 205 18.57 -15.38 -8.68
N GLN A 206 18.09 -14.77 -7.59
CA GLN A 206 18.43 -13.37 -7.26
C GLN A 206 19.93 -13.21 -6.99
N ARG A 207 20.64 -14.26 -6.56
CA ARG A 207 22.10 -14.19 -6.39
C ARG A 207 22.85 -14.19 -7.72
N GLN A 208 22.28 -14.78 -8.77
CA GLN A 208 22.93 -14.85 -10.09
C GLN A 208 23.14 -13.46 -10.71
N ILE A 209 22.26 -12.49 -10.45
CA ILE A 209 22.41 -11.13 -10.98
C ILE A 209 23.67 -10.41 -10.47
N PHE A 210 24.20 -10.79 -9.30
CA PHE A 210 25.43 -10.23 -8.74
C PHE A 210 26.70 -10.88 -9.29
N GLN A 211 26.57 -12.04 -9.95
CA GLN A 211 27.71 -12.70 -10.56
C GLN A 211 28.17 -11.91 -11.80
N PRO A 212 29.49 -11.87 -12.06
CA PRO A 212 30.00 -11.28 -13.28
C PRO A 212 29.58 -12.13 -14.49
N ALA A 213 29.31 -11.47 -15.61
CA ALA A 213 29.06 -12.17 -16.86
C ALA A 213 30.35 -12.87 -17.35
N PRO A 214 30.22 -13.95 -18.14
CA PRO A 214 31.35 -14.53 -18.87
C PRO A 214 32.07 -13.48 -19.72
N LYS A 215 33.36 -13.70 -19.99
CA LYS A 215 34.14 -12.81 -20.86
C LYS A 215 33.49 -12.71 -22.23
N GLY A 216 33.35 -11.50 -22.74
CA GLY A 216 32.70 -11.22 -24.02
C GLY A 216 31.18 -11.21 -23.98
N VAL A 217 30.52 -11.54 -22.86
CA VAL A 217 29.06 -11.54 -22.78
C VAL A 217 28.57 -10.31 -22.03
N ARG A 218 27.61 -9.60 -22.62
CA ARG A 218 26.94 -8.47 -21.96
C ARG A 218 25.79 -8.98 -21.08
N LYS A 219 25.70 -8.51 -19.83
CA LYS A 219 24.55 -8.82 -18.98
C LYS A 219 23.43 -7.81 -19.22
N CYS A 220 22.21 -8.29 -19.37
CA CYS A 220 20.99 -7.49 -19.43
C CYS A 220 20.07 -7.93 -18.30
N VAL A 221 19.95 -7.11 -17.26
CA VAL A 221 19.07 -7.37 -16.13
C VAL A 221 17.75 -6.66 -16.36
N VAL A 222 16.65 -7.41 -16.36
CA VAL A 222 15.29 -6.87 -16.51
C VAL A 222 14.60 -6.88 -15.16
N ALA A 223 14.44 -5.71 -14.55
CA ALA A 223 14.12 -5.57 -13.14
C ALA A 223 12.89 -4.69 -12.84
N THR A 224 12.28 -4.92 -11.68
CA THR A 224 11.38 -3.94 -11.06
C THR A 224 12.16 -2.82 -10.34
N ASN A 225 11.45 -1.95 -9.61
CA ASN A 225 12.03 -0.93 -8.74
C ASN A 225 13.00 -1.47 -7.67
N ILE A 226 13.06 -2.78 -7.42
CA ILE A 226 14.05 -3.40 -6.51
C ILE A 226 15.49 -3.03 -6.89
N ALA A 227 15.79 -2.87 -8.18
CA ALA A 227 17.11 -2.44 -8.63
C ALA A 227 17.36 -0.93 -8.49
N ALA A 228 16.30 -0.13 -8.27
CA ALA A 228 16.34 1.33 -8.21
C ALA A 228 16.70 1.87 -6.82
N THR A 229 16.42 1.15 -5.75
CA THR A 229 16.70 1.55 -4.35
C THR A 229 17.63 0.54 -3.68
N SER A 230 17.12 -0.66 -3.41
CA SER A 230 17.69 -1.60 -2.43
C SER A 230 18.96 -2.35 -2.85
N LEU A 231 19.27 -2.46 -4.15
CA LEU A 231 20.38 -3.29 -4.64
C LEU A 231 21.35 -2.56 -5.55
N THR A 232 22.63 -2.93 -5.47
CA THR A 232 23.70 -2.39 -6.33
C THR A 232 24.24 -3.50 -7.24
N ILE A 233 23.89 -3.46 -8.53
CA ILE A 233 24.42 -4.40 -9.52
C ILE A 233 25.71 -3.82 -10.10
N ASN A 234 26.81 -4.54 -9.94
CA ASN A 234 28.10 -4.15 -10.49
C ASN A 234 28.10 -4.33 -12.02
N GLY A 235 28.76 -3.41 -12.73
CA GLY A 235 28.94 -3.48 -14.19
C GLY A 235 27.90 -2.71 -15.01
N ILE A 236 26.82 -2.23 -14.39
CA ILE A 236 25.77 -1.47 -15.08
C ILE A 236 26.32 -0.14 -15.60
N LYS A 237 26.16 0.07 -16.91
CA LYS A 237 26.56 1.29 -17.63
C LYS A 237 25.41 1.90 -18.43
N TYR A 238 24.43 1.08 -18.81
CA TYR A 238 23.29 1.50 -19.60
C TYR A 238 21.99 1.25 -18.84
N ILE A 239 21.16 2.28 -18.73
CA ILE A 239 19.79 2.17 -18.18
C ILE A 239 18.80 2.29 -19.32
N VAL A 240 17.80 1.41 -19.35
CA VAL A 240 16.59 1.56 -20.16
C VAL A 240 15.42 1.75 -19.20
N ASP A 241 14.90 2.97 -19.14
CA ASP A 241 13.83 3.34 -18.21
C ASP A 241 12.48 3.39 -18.93
N SER A 242 11.55 2.54 -18.46
CA SER A 242 10.19 2.54 -18.97
C SER A 242 9.35 3.73 -18.52
N GLY A 243 9.70 4.36 -17.39
CA GLY A 243 8.93 5.46 -16.82
C GLY A 243 7.71 5.02 -16.00
N PHE A 244 7.54 3.72 -15.74
CA PHE A 244 6.40 3.19 -14.99
C PHE A 244 6.83 2.39 -13.76
N VAL A 245 5.91 2.25 -12.82
CA VAL A 245 6.05 1.44 -11.59
C VAL A 245 4.68 0.91 -11.17
N LYS A 246 4.65 -0.25 -10.50
CA LYS A 246 3.43 -0.72 -9.81
C LYS A 246 3.42 -0.17 -8.39
N GLN A 247 2.36 0.54 -8.04
CA GLN A 247 2.17 1.14 -6.72
C GLN A 247 0.79 0.77 -6.17
N LEU A 248 0.71 0.66 -4.84
CA LEU A 248 -0.52 0.38 -4.11
C LEU A 248 -1.33 1.68 -3.95
N ASN A 249 -2.55 1.72 -4.47
CA ASN A 249 -3.44 2.86 -4.41
C ASN A 249 -4.81 2.45 -3.85
N HIS A 250 -5.39 3.29 -3.00
CA HIS A 250 -6.70 3.08 -2.41
C HIS A 250 -7.77 3.50 -3.41
N ASN A 251 -8.60 2.54 -3.83
CA ASN A 251 -9.72 2.84 -4.70
C ASN A 251 -10.96 3.19 -3.88
N SER A 252 -11.28 4.47 -3.78
CA SER A 252 -12.45 4.94 -3.02
C SER A 252 -13.81 4.44 -3.53
N ARG A 253 -13.90 3.88 -4.74
CA ARG A 253 -15.16 3.31 -5.27
C ARG A 253 -15.45 1.91 -4.73
N VAL A 254 -14.39 1.15 -4.43
CA VAL A 254 -14.49 -0.24 -3.96
C VAL A 254 -14.05 -0.35 -2.49
N GLY A 255 -13.48 0.71 -1.92
CA GLY A 255 -13.04 0.75 -0.52
C GLY A 255 -11.83 -0.14 -0.22
N LEU A 256 -11.07 -0.55 -1.25
CA LEU A 256 -9.94 -1.46 -1.14
C LEU A 256 -8.70 -0.91 -1.85
N ASP A 257 -7.54 -1.34 -1.36
CA ASP A 257 -6.25 -1.02 -1.95
C ASP A 257 -5.99 -1.94 -3.14
N ILE A 258 -5.54 -1.36 -4.26
CA ILE A 258 -5.29 -2.03 -5.52
C ILE A 258 -3.90 -1.70 -6.05
N LEU A 259 -3.24 -2.67 -6.68
CA LEU A 259 -1.96 -2.46 -7.35
C LEU A 259 -2.19 -1.93 -8.76
N GLU A 260 -1.84 -0.67 -8.99
CA GLU A 260 -1.96 0.01 -10.28
C GLU A 260 -0.60 0.32 -10.88
N VAL A 261 -0.53 0.30 -12.21
CA VAL A 261 0.65 0.78 -12.95
C VAL A 261 0.50 2.28 -13.12
N VAL A 262 1.46 3.05 -12.61
CA VAL A 262 1.48 4.51 -12.69
C VAL A 262 2.82 5.01 -13.21
N PRO A 263 2.87 6.22 -13.80
CA PRO A 263 4.14 6.88 -14.10
C PRO A 263 4.97 7.11 -12.82
N ILE A 264 6.28 6.99 -12.94
CA ILE A 264 7.21 7.31 -11.86
C ILE A 264 7.33 8.82 -11.64
N SER A 265 7.86 9.21 -10.47
CA SER A 265 8.28 10.59 -10.24
C SER A 265 9.59 10.92 -10.95
N LYS A 266 9.84 12.20 -11.22
CA LYS A 266 11.11 12.68 -11.79
C LYS A 266 12.28 12.33 -10.88
N SER A 267 12.08 12.40 -9.55
CA SER A 267 13.09 11.97 -8.57
C SER A 267 13.44 10.48 -8.68
N GLU A 268 12.45 9.58 -8.79
CA GLU A 268 12.68 8.15 -9.02
C GLU A 268 13.40 7.90 -10.35
N ALA A 269 13.03 8.63 -11.38
CA ALA A 269 13.63 8.51 -12.70
C ALA A 269 15.11 8.95 -12.69
N GLN A 270 15.46 9.98 -11.91
CA GLN A 270 16.84 10.38 -11.68
C GLN A 270 17.61 9.32 -10.87
N GLN A 271 16.98 8.69 -9.87
CA GLN A 271 17.59 7.58 -9.14
C GLN A 271 17.89 6.38 -10.05
N ARG A 272 16.94 6.02 -10.93
CA ARG A 272 17.12 4.99 -11.96
C ARG A 272 18.32 5.33 -12.85
N ALA A 273 18.38 6.55 -13.37
CA ALA A 273 19.50 7.02 -14.19
C ALA A 273 20.85 6.95 -13.44
N GLY A 274 20.86 7.34 -12.16
CA GLY A 274 22.04 7.32 -11.29
C GLY A 274 22.66 5.92 -11.12
N ARG A 275 21.91 4.84 -11.35
CA ARG A 275 22.43 3.46 -11.28
C ARG A 275 23.51 3.19 -12.36
N ALA A 276 23.46 3.85 -13.51
CA ALA A 276 24.51 3.77 -14.53
C ALA A 276 25.80 4.51 -14.14
N GLY A 277 25.73 5.48 -13.23
CA GLY A 277 26.87 6.33 -12.84
C GLY A 277 27.71 5.78 -11.69
N ARG A 278 27.50 4.54 -11.24
CA ARG A 278 28.15 4.02 -10.02
C ARG A 278 29.57 3.52 -10.23
N THR A 279 29.84 2.88 -11.36
CA THR A 279 31.15 2.27 -11.65
C THR A 279 31.94 3.06 -12.68
N SER A 280 31.27 3.65 -13.66
CA SER A 280 31.88 4.41 -14.75
C SER A 280 30.87 5.37 -15.39
N ALA A 281 31.31 6.20 -16.33
CA ALA A 281 30.40 7.05 -17.09
C ALA A 281 29.42 6.20 -17.91
N GLY A 282 28.14 6.52 -17.83
CA GLY A 282 27.05 5.72 -18.38
C GLY A 282 26.05 6.51 -19.22
N LYS A 283 25.03 5.81 -19.71
CA LYS A 283 23.91 6.42 -20.46
C LYS A 283 22.58 5.93 -19.92
N CYS A 284 21.59 6.81 -19.90
CA CYS A 284 20.21 6.49 -19.55
C CYS A 284 19.30 6.79 -20.74
N PHE A 285 18.60 5.76 -21.22
CA PHE A 285 17.64 5.81 -22.30
C PHE A 285 16.23 5.80 -21.71
N ARG A 286 15.57 6.95 -21.76
CA ARG A 286 14.17 7.13 -21.33
C ARG A 286 13.29 6.91 -22.55
N ILE A 287 12.39 5.93 -22.50
CA ILE A 287 11.59 5.58 -23.69
C ILE A 287 10.53 6.64 -24.04
N TYR A 288 10.12 7.44 -23.05
CA TYR A 288 9.12 8.50 -23.17
C TYR A 288 9.72 9.80 -23.71
N ASP A 289 8.85 10.70 -24.18
CA ASP A 289 9.22 12.05 -24.62
C ASP A 289 9.31 13.05 -23.45
N LYS A 290 9.76 14.27 -23.77
CA LYS A 290 9.83 15.36 -22.79
C LYS A 290 8.45 15.86 -22.36
N GLU A 291 7.43 15.74 -23.22
CA GLU A 291 6.07 16.15 -22.87
C GLU A 291 5.51 15.27 -21.76
N PHE A 292 5.71 13.95 -21.84
CA PHE A 292 5.36 12.99 -20.79
C PHE A 292 6.13 13.28 -19.49
N TRP A 293 7.42 13.60 -19.59
CA TRP A 293 8.24 14.00 -18.44
C TRP A 293 7.67 15.22 -17.73
N ASP A 294 7.26 16.26 -18.47
CA ASP A 294 6.80 17.50 -17.87
C ASP A 294 5.34 17.44 -17.39
N THR A 295 4.48 16.68 -18.07
CA THR A 295 3.03 16.67 -17.81
C THR A 295 2.54 15.48 -16.98
N CYS A 296 3.16 14.31 -17.13
CA CYS A 296 2.65 13.06 -16.54
C CYS A 296 3.45 12.60 -15.31
N MET A 297 4.71 13.04 -15.16
CA MET A 297 5.56 12.66 -14.03
C MET A 297 5.56 13.74 -12.93
N PRO A 298 5.15 13.41 -11.69
CA PRO A 298 5.27 14.34 -10.58
C PRO A 298 6.76 14.56 -10.21
N GLU A 299 7.07 15.66 -9.56
CA GLU A 299 8.45 15.96 -9.14
C GLU A 299 8.96 14.92 -8.12
N TYR A 300 8.14 14.63 -7.11
CA TYR A 300 8.42 13.71 -6.01
C TYR A 300 7.34 12.62 -5.94
N THR A 301 7.70 11.49 -5.34
CA THR A 301 6.76 10.39 -5.10
C THR A 301 5.76 10.76 -4.02
N ILE A 302 4.48 10.54 -4.29
CA ILE A 302 3.41 10.75 -3.31
C ILE A 302 3.55 9.68 -2.21
N PRO A 303 3.64 10.07 -0.93
CA PRO A 303 3.88 9.14 0.15
C PRO A 303 2.74 8.14 0.30
N GLU A 304 3.07 6.91 0.71
CA GLU A 304 2.10 5.82 0.82
C GLU A 304 0.92 6.17 1.75
N ILE A 305 1.18 6.94 2.81
CA ILE A 305 0.17 7.41 3.76
C ILE A 305 -0.96 8.21 3.11
N GLN A 306 -0.73 8.89 1.99
CA GLN A 306 -1.74 9.67 1.28
C GLN A 306 -2.51 8.85 0.23
N ARG A 307 -2.08 7.62 -0.05
CA ARG A 307 -2.62 6.81 -1.15
C ARG A 307 -3.09 5.42 -0.75
N THR A 308 -2.89 4.94 0.47
CA THR A 308 -3.34 3.59 0.91
C THR A 308 -4.30 3.64 2.10
N SER A 309 -4.94 2.52 2.41
CA SER A 309 -5.73 2.37 3.63
C SER A 309 -4.88 2.53 4.90
N LEU A 310 -5.41 3.28 5.87
CA LEU A 310 -4.74 3.60 7.13
C LEU A 310 -5.15 2.68 8.29
N THR A 311 -6.02 1.70 8.04
CA THR A 311 -6.72 0.92 9.09
C THR A 311 -5.77 0.22 10.06
N SER A 312 -4.75 -0.48 9.55
CA SER A 312 -3.75 -1.18 10.39
C SER A 312 -2.88 -0.21 11.20
N VAL A 313 -2.51 0.93 10.61
CA VAL A 313 -1.68 1.94 11.25
C VAL A 313 -2.44 2.68 12.32
N ILE A 314 -3.69 3.06 12.06
CA ILE A 314 -4.52 3.76 13.05
C ILE A 314 -4.79 2.87 14.25
N LEU A 315 -4.99 1.56 14.05
CA LEU A 315 -5.07 0.61 15.16
C LEU A 315 -3.78 0.62 15.99
N THR A 316 -2.63 0.58 15.32
CA THR A 316 -1.31 0.66 15.96
C THR A 316 -1.14 1.95 16.78
N LEU A 317 -1.49 3.11 16.19
CA LEU A 317 -1.43 4.41 16.86
C LEU A 317 -2.35 4.46 18.10
N LYS A 318 -3.59 3.99 17.97
CA LYS A 318 -4.54 3.93 19.09
C LYS A 318 -4.05 3.00 20.20
N CYS A 319 -3.48 1.84 19.86
CA CYS A 319 -2.86 0.92 20.83
C CYS A 319 -1.66 1.55 21.57
N LEU A 320 -0.92 2.44 20.92
CA LEU A 320 0.17 3.23 21.51
C LEU A 320 -0.31 4.42 22.37
N GLY A 321 -1.63 4.57 22.56
CA GLY A 321 -2.22 5.68 23.33
C GLY A 321 -2.23 7.01 22.58
N VAL A 322 -2.19 6.98 21.24
CA VAL A 322 -2.48 8.15 20.41
C VAL A 322 -3.99 8.18 20.15
N HIS A 323 -4.72 8.90 21.00
CA HIS A 323 -6.19 9.03 20.87
C HIS A 323 -6.55 9.94 19.69
N ASP A 324 -5.93 11.12 19.60
CA ASP A 324 -6.09 12.04 18.48
C ASP A 324 -5.16 11.64 17.32
N VAL A 325 -5.73 10.88 16.40
CA VAL A 325 -5.04 10.42 15.18
C VAL A 325 -5.08 11.48 14.07
N ILE A 326 -5.93 12.52 14.18
CA ILE A 326 -6.04 13.59 13.18
C ILE A 326 -4.89 14.58 13.39
N ARG A 327 -4.63 15.00 14.62
CA ARG A 327 -3.53 15.94 14.97
C ARG A 327 -2.19 15.25 15.24
N PHE A 328 -2.06 13.97 14.91
CA PHE A 328 -0.78 13.27 15.01
C PHE A 328 0.28 13.95 14.13
N PRO A 329 1.55 14.06 14.56
CA PRO A 329 2.59 14.73 13.79
C PRO A 329 3.04 13.90 12.57
N TYR A 330 2.24 13.90 11.52
CA TYR A 330 2.62 13.34 10.22
C TYR A 330 3.64 14.24 9.51
N LEU A 331 4.59 13.65 8.78
CA LEU A 331 5.47 14.41 7.89
C LEU A 331 4.66 15.03 6.74
N ASP A 332 3.80 14.21 6.13
CA ASP A 332 2.76 14.61 5.20
C ASP A 332 1.43 14.09 5.73
N CYS A 333 0.49 15.00 6.00
CA CYS A 333 -0.80 14.61 6.56
C CYS A 333 -1.63 13.87 5.49
N PRO A 334 -2.21 12.69 5.82
CA PRO A 334 -3.21 12.08 4.96
C PRO A 334 -4.50 12.90 4.96
N GLU A 335 -5.33 12.72 3.92
CA GLU A 335 -6.65 13.31 3.91
C GLU A 335 -7.50 12.79 5.09
N GLU A 336 -8.22 13.69 5.75
CA GLU A 336 -9.05 13.36 6.92
C GLU A 336 -10.06 12.25 6.60
N ARG A 337 -10.59 12.23 5.37
CA ARG A 337 -11.50 11.18 4.89
C ARG A 337 -10.89 9.78 5.03
N PHE A 338 -9.60 9.59 4.75
CA PHE A 338 -8.95 8.28 4.90
C PHE A 338 -8.80 7.88 6.36
N ILE A 339 -8.49 8.83 7.25
CA ILE A 339 -8.44 8.61 8.70
C ILE A 339 -9.82 8.18 9.22
N LEU A 340 -10.87 8.91 8.84
CA LEU A 340 -12.24 8.63 9.24
C LEU A 340 -12.71 7.27 8.71
N THR A 341 -12.42 6.95 7.45
CA THR A 341 -12.76 5.64 6.86
C THR A 341 -12.07 4.50 7.60
N ALA A 342 -10.81 4.66 7.97
CA ALA A 342 -10.07 3.68 8.75
C ALA A 342 -10.65 3.51 10.17
N LEU A 343 -11.04 4.59 10.86
CA LEU A 343 -11.74 4.51 12.14
C LEU A 343 -13.08 3.77 12.01
N LYS A 344 -13.86 4.06 10.96
CA LYS A 344 -15.11 3.36 10.66
C LYS A 344 -14.87 1.86 10.47
N GLN A 345 -13.84 1.47 9.72
CA GLN A 345 -13.47 0.06 9.53
C GLN A 345 -13.03 -0.61 10.83
N LEU A 346 -12.26 0.07 11.69
CA LEU A 346 -11.86 -0.47 12.99
C LEU A 346 -13.06 -0.69 13.91
N TYR A 347 -14.04 0.21 13.90
CA TYR A 347 -15.28 0.04 14.65
C TYR A 347 -16.09 -1.14 14.10
N GLN A 348 -16.15 -1.28 12.78
CA GLN A 348 -16.78 -2.43 12.10
C GLN A 348 -16.16 -3.77 12.52
N TYR A 349 -14.83 -3.83 12.67
CA TYR A 349 -14.15 -5.04 13.14
C TYR A 349 -14.21 -5.26 14.66
N ASP A 350 -14.98 -4.44 15.38
CA ASP A 350 -15.06 -4.39 16.85
C ASP A 350 -13.69 -4.13 17.52
N ALA A 351 -12.73 -3.54 16.80
CA ALA A 351 -11.38 -3.23 17.29
C ALA A 351 -11.38 -1.96 18.17
N ILE A 352 -12.27 -1.02 17.88
CA ILE A 352 -12.53 0.17 18.69
C ILE A 352 -14.00 0.25 19.08
N ASP A 353 -14.28 0.90 20.20
CA ASP A 353 -15.65 1.18 20.64
C ASP A 353 -16.23 2.45 19.99
N ARG A 354 -17.48 2.81 20.32
CA ARG A 354 -18.12 4.05 19.84
C ARG A 354 -17.42 5.33 20.31
N ARG A 355 -16.56 5.24 21.33
CA ARG A 355 -15.80 6.38 21.86
C ARG A 355 -14.45 6.53 21.16
N GLY A 356 -14.10 5.59 20.27
CA GLY A 356 -12.80 5.56 19.60
C GLY A 356 -11.69 4.96 20.47
N GLU A 357 -12.03 4.25 21.54
CA GLU A 357 -11.08 3.57 22.42
C GLU A 357 -10.87 2.12 22.00
N VAL A 358 -9.63 1.63 22.16
CA VAL A 358 -9.27 0.26 21.73
C VAL A 358 -9.92 -0.77 22.66
N THR A 359 -10.71 -1.66 22.07
CA THR A 359 -11.36 -2.77 22.78
C THR A 359 -10.32 -3.84 23.17
N LYS A 360 -10.71 -4.80 24.03
CA LYS A 360 -9.88 -5.98 24.30
C LYS A 360 -9.53 -6.72 23.00
N LEU A 361 -10.50 -6.83 22.08
CA LEU A 361 -10.30 -7.45 20.79
C LEU A 361 -9.29 -6.66 19.94
N GLY A 362 -9.38 -5.33 19.89
CA GLY A 362 -8.42 -4.49 19.18
C GLY A 362 -6.98 -4.68 19.67
N ARG A 363 -6.78 -4.84 20.98
CA ARG A 363 -5.46 -5.16 21.56
C ARG A 363 -4.96 -6.55 21.16
N LEU A 364 -5.86 -7.54 21.06
CA LEU A 364 -5.48 -8.85 20.53
C LEU A 364 -5.15 -8.78 19.03
N MET A 365 -5.85 -7.93 18.28
CA MET A 365 -5.66 -7.80 16.84
C MET A 365 -4.30 -7.21 16.47
N VAL A 366 -3.83 -6.20 17.19
CA VAL A 366 -2.55 -5.52 16.89
C VAL A 366 -1.32 -6.42 17.09
N GLU A 367 -1.43 -7.47 17.92
CA GLU A 367 -0.36 -8.46 18.15
C GLU A 367 -0.08 -9.31 16.91
N PHE A 368 -1.07 -9.48 16.02
CA PHE A 368 -0.88 -10.23 14.79
C PHE A 368 -0.32 -9.31 13.70
N PRO A 369 0.74 -9.72 13.00
CA PRO A 369 1.22 -9.03 11.82
C PRO A 369 0.32 -9.37 10.62
N LEU A 370 -0.98 -9.11 10.72
CA LEU A 370 -2.01 -9.42 9.72
C LEU A 370 -2.99 -8.23 9.60
N PRO A 371 -3.64 -8.06 8.45
CA PRO A 371 -4.73 -7.08 8.32
C PRO A 371 -5.86 -7.30 9.35
N PRO A 372 -6.52 -6.24 9.85
CA PRO A 372 -7.58 -6.34 10.85
C PRO A 372 -8.73 -7.28 10.47
N ASN A 373 -9.21 -7.24 9.23
CA ASN A 373 -10.26 -8.14 8.72
C ASN A 373 -9.88 -9.63 8.84
N LEU A 374 -8.66 -9.99 8.43
CA LEU A 374 -8.17 -11.36 8.50
C LEU A 374 -7.92 -11.79 9.95
N THR A 375 -7.39 -10.89 10.78
CA THR A 375 -7.16 -11.13 12.21
C THR A 375 -8.46 -11.34 12.96
N ARG A 376 -9.51 -10.59 12.63
CA ARG A 376 -10.86 -10.75 13.22
C ARG A 376 -11.42 -12.14 12.96
N ALA A 377 -11.31 -12.63 11.72
CA ALA A 377 -11.73 -13.97 11.35
C ALA A 377 -10.91 -15.05 12.07
N LEU A 378 -9.59 -14.87 12.20
CA LEU A 378 -8.70 -15.78 12.91
C LEU A 378 -9.02 -15.87 14.41
N LEU A 379 -9.20 -14.74 15.08
CA LEU A 379 -9.56 -14.68 16.50
C LEU A 379 -10.92 -15.32 16.77
N LYS A 380 -11.90 -15.12 15.88
CA LYS A 380 -13.20 -15.80 15.99
C LYS A 380 -13.07 -17.32 15.81
N ALA A 381 -12.31 -17.76 14.81
CA ALA A 381 -12.07 -19.19 14.59
C ALA A 381 -11.40 -19.82 15.82
N ALA A 382 -10.45 -19.11 16.44
CA ALA A 382 -9.79 -19.56 17.65
C ALA A 382 -10.70 -19.61 18.89
N ALA A 383 -11.66 -18.68 19.01
CA ALA A 383 -12.68 -18.71 20.06
C ALA A 383 -13.63 -19.93 19.93
N LEU A 384 -13.88 -20.37 18.69
CA LEU A 384 -14.71 -21.53 18.36
C LEU A 384 -13.91 -22.86 18.28
N GLY A 385 -12.62 -22.86 18.60
CA GLY A 385 -11.77 -24.06 18.51
C GLY A 385 -11.48 -24.56 17.08
N CYS A 386 -11.67 -23.71 16.07
CA CYS A 386 -11.47 -24.01 14.66
C CYS A 386 -10.21 -23.39 14.07
N GLU A 387 -9.23 -22.99 14.90
CA GLU A 387 -7.99 -22.36 14.44
C GLU A 387 -7.19 -23.25 13.47
N GLY A 388 -7.29 -24.58 13.58
CA GLY A 388 -6.55 -25.51 12.72
C GLY A 388 -6.91 -25.40 11.24
N VAL A 389 -8.08 -24.83 10.93
CA VAL A 389 -8.55 -24.57 9.55
C VAL A 389 -8.18 -23.14 9.13
N MET A 390 -8.39 -22.17 10.01
CA MET A 390 -8.21 -20.75 9.68
C MET A 390 -6.73 -20.30 9.68
N LEU A 391 -5.88 -20.90 10.50
CA LEU A 391 -4.44 -20.60 10.55
C LEU A 391 -3.73 -20.89 9.21
N PRO A 392 -3.87 -22.09 8.60
CA PRO A 392 -3.36 -22.34 7.26
C PRO A 392 -3.88 -21.35 6.22
N VAL A 393 -5.18 -21.05 6.24
CA VAL A 393 -5.79 -20.11 5.29
C VAL A 393 -5.22 -18.71 5.46
N ALA A 394 -5.11 -18.20 6.69
CA ALA A 394 -4.52 -16.90 6.97
C ALA A 394 -3.04 -16.82 6.55
N ALA A 395 -2.29 -17.90 6.75
CA ALA A 395 -0.90 -17.99 6.31
C ALA A 395 -0.78 -17.97 4.77
N MET A 396 -1.65 -18.70 4.08
CA MET A 396 -1.67 -18.76 2.61
C MET A 396 -2.11 -17.43 1.97
N LEU A 397 -2.98 -16.65 2.64
CA LEU A 397 -3.36 -15.30 2.20
C LEU A 397 -2.31 -14.23 2.49
N SER A 398 -1.35 -14.52 3.39
CA SER A 398 -0.30 -13.59 3.78
C SER A 398 0.95 -13.66 2.91
N VAL A 399 1.04 -14.67 2.04
CA VAL A 399 2.14 -14.87 1.10
C VAL A 399 1.73 -14.43 -0.31
N GLU A 400 2.70 -14.32 -1.19
CA GLU A 400 2.44 -14.07 -2.61
C GLU A 400 1.57 -15.16 -3.23
N ASN A 401 0.92 -14.85 -4.36
CA ASN A 401 0.05 -15.80 -5.06
C ASN A 401 0.78 -17.12 -5.34
N ILE A 402 0.25 -18.21 -4.78
CA ILE A 402 0.86 -19.54 -4.84
C ILE A 402 0.71 -20.21 -6.21
N PHE A 403 -0.28 -19.80 -7.01
CA PHE A 403 -0.64 -20.49 -8.25
C PHE A 403 0.21 -19.98 -9.40
N ILE A 404 0.92 -20.90 -10.04
CA ILE A 404 1.74 -20.61 -11.22
C ILE A 404 0.82 -20.57 -12.44
N ARG A 405 0.95 -19.51 -13.24
CA ARG A 405 0.32 -19.42 -14.56
C ARG A 405 1.41 -19.38 -15.62
N PRO A 406 1.67 -20.50 -16.33
CA PRO A 406 2.70 -20.54 -17.35
C PRO A 406 2.45 -19.54 -18.49
N GLY A 407 3.50 -19.02 -19.10
CA GLY A 407 3.37 -18.15 -20.29
C GLY A 407 2.86 -18.90 -21.53
N LYS A 408 3.19 -20.19 -21.64
CA LYS A 408 2.82 -21.03 -22.80
C LYS A 408 1.37 -21.56 -22.68
N PRO A 409 0.57 -21.53 -23.77
CA PRO A 409 -0.84 -21.95 -23.74
C PRO A 409 -1.07 -23.40 -23.29
N GLU A 410 -0.15 -24.32 -23.63
CA GLU A 410 -0.24 -25.73 -23.23
C GLU A 410 -0.12 -25.90 -21.72
N GLY A 411 0.89 -25.25 -21.11
CA GLY A 411 1.09 -25.26 -19.66
C GLY A 411 -0.04 -24.55 -18.91
N GLN A 412 -0.69 -23.55 -19.51
CA GLN A 412 -1.87 -22.91 -18.90
C GLN A 412 -3.04 -23.89 -18.77
N LYS A 413 -3.34 -24.66 -19.82
CA LYS A 413 -4.40 -25.67 -19.78
C LYS A 413 -4.11 -26.74 -18.74
N GLU A 414 -2.88 -27.22 -18.68
CA GLU A 414 -2.47 -28.21 -17.68
C GLU A 414 -2.62 -27.67 -16.25
N ALA A 415 -2.14 -26.46 -15.98
CA ALA A 415 -2.29 -25.80 -14.69
C ALA A 415 -3.76 -25.64 -14.30
N GLU A 416 -4.63 -25.23 -15.23
CA GLU A 416 -6.07 -25.10 -14.99
C GLU A 416 -6.72 -26.44 -14.62
N ILE A 417 -6.35 -27.54 -15.29
CA ILE A 417 -6.85 -28.88 -14.98
C ILE A 417 -6.43 -29.27 -13.55
N ARG A 418 -5.14 -29.14 -13.22
CA ARG A 418 -4.62 -29.46 -11.88
C ARG A 418 -5.26 -28.62 -10.78
N HIS A 419 -5.46 -27.32 -11.02
CA HIS A 419 -6.13 -26.44 -10.06
C HIS A 419 -7.59 -26.83 -9.87
N LYS A 420 -8.31 -27.21 -10.93
CA LYS A 420 -9.69 -27.72 -10.81
C LYS A 420 -9.78 -29.03 -10.04
N GLU A 421 -8.84 -29.96 -10.23
CA GLU A 421 -8.75 -31.21 -9.45
C GLU A 421 -8.58 -30.93 -7.95
N ILE A 422 -7.73 -29.97 -7.59
CA ILE A 422 -7.53 -29.54 -6.20
C ILE A 422 -8.81 -28.90 -5.64
N ALA A 423 -9.44 -28.00 -6.41
CA ALA A 423 -10.68 -27.37 -6.00
C ALA A 423 -11.79 -28.41 -5.76
N ALA A 424 -11.93 -29.42 -6.63
CA ALA A 424 -12.87 -30.52 -6.46
C ALA A 424 -12.61 -31.31 -5.17
N CYS A 425 -11.34 -31.57 -4.83
CA CYS A 425 -10.97 -32.21 -3.56
C CYS A 425 -11.35 -31.38 -2.33
N ALA A 426 -11.35 -30.05 -2.46
CA ALA A 426 -11.76 -29.11 -1.42
C ALA A 426 -13.29 -28.91 -1.33
N GLY A 427 -14.07 -29.64 -2.13
CA GLY A 427 -15.53 -29.53 -2.21
C GLY A 427 -16.05 -28.52 -3.23
N GLY A 428 -15.19 -28.05 -4.16
CA GLY A 428 -15.52 -27.28 -5.37
C GLY A 428 -16.08 -25.87 -5.15
N SER A 429 -16.40 -25.51 -3.92
CA SER A 429 -17.33 -24.41 -3.63
C SER A 429 -16.69 -23.22 -2.90
N ASN A 430 -15.38 -23.20 -2.65
CA ASN A 430 -14.75 -22.13 -1.88
C ASN A 430 -13.23 -22.01 -2.15
N ASP A 431 -12.78 -20.83 -2.60
CA ASP A 431 -11.35 -20.57 -2.84
C ASP A 431 -10.53 -20.64 -1.54
N PHE A 432 -11.08 -20.25 -0.39
CA PHE A 432 -10.39 -20.34 0.90
C PHE A 432 -10.13 -21.80 1.29
N LEU A 433 -11.07 -22.71 0.99
CA LEU A 433 -10.88 -24.15 1.23
C LEU A 433 -9.90 -24.76 0.22
N MET A 434 -9.84 -24.23 -1.00
CA MET A 434 -8.83 -24.62 -1.97
C MET A 434 -7.41 -24.33 -1.43
N LEU A 435 -7.19 -23.15 -0.84
CA LEU A 435 -5.91 -22.81 -0.20
C LEU A 435 -5.56 -23.76 0.96
N LEU A 436 -6.56 -24.10 1.79
CA LEU A 436 -6.39 -25.09 2.85
C LEU A 436 -6.00 -26.47 2.30
N CYS A 437 -6.69 -26.94 1.26
CA CYS A 437 -6.42 -28.24 0.64
C CYS A 437 -4.99 -28.29 0.07
N VAL A 438 -4.54 -27.21 -0.58
CA VAL A 438 -3.15 -27.10 -1.04
C VAL A 438 -2.17 -27.22 0.12
N PHE A 439 -2.40 -26.47 1.20
CA PHE A 439 -1.54 -26.48 2.38
C PHE A 439 -1.45 -27.87 3.03
N GLU A 440 -2.59 -28.53 3.24
CA GLU A 440 -2.66 -29.86 3.86
C GLU A 440 -2.02 -30.95 2.99
N LYS A 441 -2.32 -30.98 1.69
CA LYS A 441 -1.74 -31.96 0.75
C LYS A 441 -0.24 -31.77 0.60
N CYS A 442 0.22 -30.52 0.53
CA CYS A 442 1.64 -30.22 0.44
C CYS A 442 2.37 -30.66 1.73
N ARG A 443 1.78 -30.40 2.90
CA ARG A 443 2.34 -30.81 4.19
C ARG A 443 2.34 -32.32 4.41
N ALA A 444 1.35 -33.03 3.88
CA ALA A 444 1.26 -34.49 3.97
C ALA A 444 2.14 -35.23 2.94
N SER A 445 2.65 -34.53 1.92
CA SER A 445 3.48 -35.14 0.88
C SER A 445 4.88 -35.48 1.39
N ASN A 446 5.40 -36.66 1.00
CA ASN A 446 6.78 -37.07 1.30
C ASN A 446 7.82 -36.19 0.58
N ASN A 447 7.48 -35.64 -0.58
CA ASN A 447 8.33 -34.68 -1.31
C ASN A 447 7.50 -33.44 -1.70
N PRO A 448 7.35 -32.47 -0.78
CA PRO A 448 6.52 -31.29 -0.98
C PRO A 448 6.95 -30.45 -2.19
N SER A 449 8.25 -30.34 -2.46
CA SER A 449 8.77 -29.56 -3.58
C SER A 449 8.42 -30.18 -4.94
N ALA A 450 8.51 -31.50 -5.07
CA ALA A 450 8.11 -32.20 -6.30
C ALA A 450 6.59 -32.10 -6.50
N TRP A 451 5.81 -32.32 -5.44
CA TRP A 451 4.36 -32.21 -5.49
C TRP A 451 3.89 -30.81 -5.93
N CYS A 452 4.49 -29.75 -5.40
CA CYS A 452 4.20 -28.38 -5.82
C CYS A 452 4.52 -28.15 -7.31
N LYS A 453 5.64 -28.69 -7.81
CA LYS A 453 6.01 -28.58 -9.22
C LYS A 453 4.99 -29.25 -10.14
N ASP A 454 4.55 -30.46 -9.78
CA ASP A 454 3.59 -31.25 -10.57
C ASP A 454 2.19 -30.62 -10.61
N HIS A 455 1.86 -29.79 -9.62
CA HIS A 455 0.57 -29.11 -9.50
C HIS A 455 0.62 -27.62 -9.84
N TRP A 456 1.71 -27.13 -10.45
CA TRP A 456 1.88 -25.72 -10.80
C TRP A 456 1.72 -24.76 -9.62
N ILE A 457 2.32 -25.11 -8.47
CA ILE A 457 2.30 -24.33 -7.24
C ILE A 457 3.72 -23.87 -6.88
N HIS A 458 3.86 -22.61 -6.46
CA HIS A 458 5.12 -22.06 -5.97
C HIS A 458 5.50 -22.65 -4.61
N TRP A 459 6.41 -23.63 -4.59
CA TRP A 459 6.92 -24.24 -3.35
C TRP A 459 7.44 -23.20 -2.34
N ARG A 460 8.15 -22.15 -2.80
CA ARG A 460 8.67 -21.10 -1.91
C ARG A 460 7.55 -20.37 -1.15
N ALA A 461 6.45 -20.04 -1.84
CA ALA A 461 5.31 -19.36 -1.22
C ALA A 461 4.66 -20.27 -0.17
N VAL A 462 4.45 -21.55 -0.49
CA VAL A 462 3.88 -22.54 0.47
C VAL A 462 4.82 -22.80 1.65
N LYS A 463 6.14 -22.93 1.42
CA LYS A 463 7.14 -23.06 2.47
C LYS A 463 7.14 -21.84 3.40
N SER A 464 7.02 -20.65 2.83
CA SER A 464 6.88 -19.40 3.61
C SER A 464 5.59 -19.43 4.42
N ALA A 465 4.47 -19.88 3.83
CA ALA A 465 3.21 -20.05 4.54
C ALA A 465 3.30 -21.05 5.70
N PHE A 466 4.09 -22.13 5.61
CA PHE A 466 4.35 -23.01 6.76
C PHE A 466 5.05 -22.28 7.93
N SER A 467 6.04 -21.43 7.63
CA SER A 467 6.69 -20.60 8.63
C SER A 467 5.71 -19.61 9.27
N VAL A 468 4.92 -18.91 8.43
CA VAL A 468 3.89 -17.98 8.88
C VAL A 468 2.86 -18.69 9.78
N GLU A 469 2.36 -19.85 9.38
CA GLU A 469 1.37 -20.61 10.15
C GLU A 469 1.90 -21.01 11.53
N THR A 470 3.16 -21.46 11.59
CA THR A 470 3.82 -21.83 12.86
C THR A 470 3.88 -20.63 13.80
N GLN A 471 4.26 -19.45 13.31
CA GLN A 471 4.36 -18.24 14.13
C GLN A 471 3.00 -17.68 14.53
N LEU A 472 2.02 -17.68 13.63
CA LEU A 472 0.65 -17.28 13.96
C LEU A 472 0.08 -18.21 15.05
N ARG A 473 0.40 -19.50 14.99
CA ARG A 473 0.03 -20.47 16.00
C ARG A 473 0.71 -20.18 17.34
N GLU A 474 2.00 -19.86 17.36
CA GLU A 474 2.72 -19.47 18.59
C GLU A 474 2.12 -18.22 19.24
N ILE A 475 1.84 -17.18 18.45
CA ILE A 475 1.16 -15.96 18.91
C ILE A 475 -0.19 -16.33 19.51
N LEU A 476 -0.98 -17.14 18.79
CA LEU A 476 -2.31 -17.54 19.24
C LEU A 476 -2.25 -18.38 20.53
N SER A 477 -1.32 -19.33 20.65
CA SER A 477 -1.15 -20.15 21.85
C SER A 477 -0.79 -19.28 23.06
N ARG A 478 0.10 -18.30 22.90
CA ARG A 478 0.43 -17.31 23.95
C ARG A 478 -0.80 -16.50 24.36
N LEU A 479 -1.61 -16.06 23.41
CA LEU A 479 -2.83 -15.30 23.70
C LEU A 479 -3.92 -16.15 24.36
N LYS A 480 -4.07 -17.42 23.98
CA LYS A 480 -5.02 -18.37 24.61
C LYS A 480 -4.69 -18.69 26.06
N GLN A 481 -3.43 -18.55 26.47
CA GLN A 481 -3.01 -18.71 27.88
C GLN A 481 -3.46 -17.54 28.76
N GLN A 482 -3.88 -16.42 28.19
CA GLN A 482 -4.44 -15.31 28.95
C GLN A 482 -5.88 -15.63 29.38
N ASN A 483 -6.20 -15.35 30.65
CA ASN A 483 -7.51 -15.65 31.24
C ASN A 483 -8.70 -14.99 30.51
N ASP A 484 -8.44 -13.93 29.75
CA ASP A 484 -9.45 -13.11 29.08
C ASP A 484 -9.76 -13.56 27.64
N PHE A 485 -9.20 -14.69 27.17
CA PHE A 485 -9.44 -15.16 25.80
C PHE A 485 -10.88 -15.69 25.63
N PRO A 486 -11.65 -15.22 24.63
CA PRO A 486 -13.03 -15.64 24.45
C PRO A 486 -13.12 -17.11 24.06
N GLN A 487 -14.04 -17.84 24.70
CA GLN A 487 -14.39 -19.21 24.35
C GLN A 487 -15.87 -19.29 24.00
N GLU A 488 -16.17 -19.89 22.85
CA GLU A 488 -17.53 -20.05 22.35
C GLU A 488 -17.75 -21.50 21.91
N THR A 489 -18.95 -22.01 22.13
CA THR A 489 -19.36 -23.34 21.69
C THR A 489 -20.26 -23.23 20.47
N PHE A 490 -20.02 -24.06 19.45
CA PHE A 490 -20.87 -24.12 18.27
C PHE A 490 -21.10 -25.55 17.83
N GLU A 491 -22.33 -25.84 17.42
CA GLU A 491 -22.76 -27.11 16.86
C GLU A 491 -22.95 -26.96 15.34
N GLY A 492 -22.04 -27.52 14.55
CA GLY A 492 -22.20 -27.59 13.10
C GLY A 492 -20.97 -28.09 12.34
N SER A 493 -21.06 -28.09 11.02
CA SER A 493 -19.98 -28.58 10.15
C SER A 493 -18.78 -27.64 10.16
N ARG A 494 -17.56 -28.19 10.11
CA ARG A 494 -16.30 -27.42 10.05
C ARG A 494 -16.27 -26.41 8.88
N SER A 495 -16.88 -26.76 7.75
CA SER A 495 -16.94 -25.88 6.57
C SER A 495 -17.87 -24.68 6.81
N GLU A 496 -19.01 -24.89 7.46
CA GLU A 496 -19.97 -23.84 7.78
C GLU A 496 -19.41 -22.88 8.83
N LEU A 497 -18.74 -23.45 9.84
CA LEU A 497 -17.98 -22.72 10.86
C LEU A 497 -16.93 -21.79 10.26
N LEU A 498 -16.12 -22.29 9.31
CA LEU A 498 -15.12 -21.47 8.63
C LEU A 498 -15.78 -20.29 7.91
N ARG A 499 -16.87 -20.53 7.18
CA ARG A 499 -17.57 -19.47 6.43
C ARG A 499 -18.16 -18.42 7.36
N GLN A 500 -18.73 -18.82 8.49
CA GLN A 500 -19.23 -17.86 9.50
C GLN A 500 -18.10 -17.04 10.13
N CYS A 501 -16.95 -17.66 10.42
CA CYS A 501 -15.76 -16.92 10.91
C CYS A 501 -15.28 -15.92 9.86
N LEU A 502 -15.24 -16.31 8.58
CA LEU A 502 -14.88 -15.44 7.48
C LEU A 502 -15.90 -14.30 7.31
N CYS A 503 -17.21 -14.55 7.45
CA CYS A 503 -18.22 -13.49 7.42
C CYS A 503 -17.92 -12.39 8.43
N LEU A 504 -17.55 -12.73 9.68
CA LEU A 504 -17.24 -11.73 10.71
C LEU A 504 -16.00 -10.88 10.39
N GLY A 505 -15.02 -11.41 9.67
CA GLY A 505 -13.85 -10.64 9.23
C GLY A 505 -14.08 -9.87 7.92
N TYR A 506 -14.82 -10.45 6.99
CA TYR A 506 -14.98 -9.97 5.61
C TYR A 506 -16.36 -9.39 5.31
N PHE A 507 -17.20 -9.10 6.31
CA PHE A 507 -18.53 -8.53 6.05
C PHE A 507 -18.48 -7.16 5.36
N THR A 508 -17.37 -6.43 5.49
CA THR A 508 -17.10 -5.20 4.72
C THR A 508 -16.96 -5.46 3.22
N ASN A 509 -16.57 -6.68 2.85
CA ASN A 509 -16.31 -7.14 1.49
C ASN A 509 -17.38 -8.14 1.04
N VAL A 510 -18.65 -7.83 1.33
CA VAL A 510 -19.80 -8.65 0.92
C VAL A 510 -20.34 -8.11 -0.41
N ALA A 511 -20.65 -9.01 -1.33
CA ALA A 511 -21.36 -8.69 -2.55
C ALA A 511 -22.57 -9.61 -2.76
N ARG A 512 -23.64 -9.03 -3.29
CA ARG A 512 -24.89 -9.72 -3.63
C ARG A 512 -25.01 -9.84 -5.14
N ARG A 513 -25.47 -10.99 -5.64
CA ARG A 513 -25.73 -11.16 -7.07
C ARG A 513 -26.79 -10.16 -7.55
N SER A 514 -26.46 -9.49 -8.65
CA SER A 514 -27.34 -8.58 -9.36
C SER A 514 -27.86 -9.29 -10.61
N VAL A 515 -27.57 -8.78 -11.81
CA VAL A 515 -28.05 -9.34 -13.08
C VAL A 515 -26.98 -10.25 -13.71
N GLY A 516 -27.40 -11.43 -14.17
CA GLY A 516 -26.52 -12.39 -14.86
C GLY A 516 -25.36 -12.85 -13.98
N LYS A 517 -24.13 -12.66 -14.47
CA LYS A 517 -22.88 -13.05 -13.77
C LYS A 517 -22.27 -11.92 -12.92
N SER A 518 -23.01 -10.84 -12.68
CA SER A 518 -22.51 -9.67 -11.94
C SER A 518 -22.99 -9.64 -10.49
N PHE A 519 -22.15 -9.10 -9.63
CA PHE A 519 -22.40 -8.90 -8.21
C PHE A 519 -22.31 -7.41 -7.87
N CYS A 520 -22.96 -6.99 -6.80
CA CYS A 520 -23.01 -5.61 -6.32
C CYS A 520 -22.51 -5.58 -4.88
N THR A 521 -21.55 -4.71 -4.56
CA THR A 521 -21.00 -4.58 -3.21
C THR A 521 -22.02 -3.95 -2.25
N MET A 522 -21.98 -4.40 -0.99
CA MET A 522 -22.90 -3.94 0.08
C MET A 522 -22.26 -2.91 1.02
N ASP A 523 -21.13 -2.33 0.61
CA ASP A 523 -20.34 -1.33 1.34
C ASP A 523 -20.97 0.08 1.35
N GLY A 524 -22.13 0.24 0.71
CA GLY A 524 -22.85 1.50 0.56
C GLY A 524 -22.63 2.19 -0.79
N HIS A 525 -21.61 1.79 -1.55
CA HIS A 525 -21.35 2.33 -2.89
C HIS A 525 -22.11 1.60 -4.00
N GLY A 526 -22.42 0.31 -3.80
CA GLY A 526 -23.14 -0.49 -4.79
C GLY A 526 -22.33 -0.73 -6.07
N SER A 527 -21.01 -0.92 -5.93
CA SER A 527 -20.12 -1.12 -7.07
C SER A 527 -20.36 -2.47 -7.72
N THR A 528 -20.49 -2.48 -9.04
CA THR A 528 -20.64 -3.72 -9.82
C THR A 528 -19.29 -4.42 -9.97
N VAL A 529 -19.24 -5.69 -9.54
CA VAL A 529 -18.05 -6.53 -9.56
C VAL A 529 -18.31 -7.88 -10.22
N LEU A 530 -17.25 -8.50 -10.75
CA LEU A 530 -17.29 -9.81 -11.42
C LEU A 530 -16.32 -10.78 -10.72
N ILE A 531 -16.63 -12.08 -10.71
CA ILE A 531 -15.69 -13.08 -10.21
C ILE A 531 -14.51 -13.19 -11.18
N HIS A 532 -13.28 -13.12 -10.66
CA HIS A 532 -12.08 -13.25 -11.48
C HIS A 532 -11.95 -14.68 -12.04
N PRO A 533 -11.48 -14.87 -13.30
CA PRO A 533 -11.30 -16.19 -13.90
C PRO A 533 -10.29 -17.12 -13.20
N SER A 534 -9.62 -16.67 -12.15
CA SER A 534 -8.74 -17.51 -11.33
C SER A 534 -9.47 -18.23 -10.20
N SER A 535 -10.68 -17.82 -9.86
CA SER A 535 -11.48 -18.45 -8.82
C SER A 535 -11.98 -19.81 -9.27
N CYS A 536 -12.10 -20.77 -8.36
CA CYS A 536 -12.74 -22.05 -8.65
C CYS A 536 -14.25 -21.90 -8.93
N LEU A 537 -14.85 -20.78 -8.53
CA LEU A 537 -16.25 -20.45 -8.71
C LEU A 537 -16.56 -19.77 -10.05
N PHE A 538 -15.54 -19.52 -10.87
CA PHE A 538 -15.74 -18.96 -12.19
C PHE A 538 -16.48 -19.95 -13.10
N GLY A 539 -17.61 -19.54 -13.66
CA GLY A 539 -18.55 -20.41 -14.39
C GLY A 539 -19.78 -20.85 -13.58
N GLU A 540 -19.72 -20.82 -12.26
CA GLU A 540 -20.83 -21.20 -11.36
C GLU A 540 -21.60 -19.99 -10.80
N GLU A 541 -21.38 -18.79 -11.36
CA GLU A 541 -21.83 -17.52 -10.78
C GLU A 541 -23.36 -17.42 -10.64
N LEU A 542 -24.10 -18.12 -11.51
CA LEU A 542 -25.56 -18.12 -11.50
C LEU A 542 -26.17 -18.86 -10.31
N GLN A 543 -25.39 -19.73 -9.65
CA GLN A 543 -25.82 -20.50 -8.49
C GLN A 543 -25.51 -19.80 -7.17
N LEU A 544 -24.83 -18.64 -7.22
CA LEU A 544 -24.38 -17.91 -6.04
C LEU A 544 -25.26 -16.67 -5.83
N ASP A 545 -25.84 -16.51 -4.64
CA ASP A 545 -26.62 -15.30 -4.32
C ASP A 545 -25.82 -14.28 -3.53
N TRP A 546 -24.98 -14.74 -2.60
CA TRP A 546 -24.16 -13.90 -1.73
C TRP A 546 -22.74 -14.44 -1.66
N ILE A 547 -21.78 -13.53 -1.76
CA ILE A 547 -20.35 -13.86 -1.71
C ILE A 547 -19.60 -12.89 -0.81
N ILE A 548 -18.50 -13.38 -0.24
CA ILE A 548 -17.44 -12.55 0.33
C ILE A 548 -16.17 -12.71 -0.52
N PHE A 549 -15.30 -11.71 -0.50
CA PHE A 549 -14.06 -11.73 -1.25
C PHE A 549 -12.90 -11.13 -0.47
N HIS A 550 -11.68 -11.61 -0.75
CA HIS A 550 -10.47 -11.15 -0.09
C HIS A 550 -9.85 -9.92 -0.78
N ASP A 551 -9.74 -9.97 -2.11
CA ASP A 551 -8.96 -9.03 -2.91
C ASP A 551 -9.73 -8.58 -4.16
N VAL A 552 -9.34 -7.44 -4.73
CA VAL A 552 -9.93 -6.84 -5.93
C VAL A 552 -8.85 -6.48 -6.94
N LEU A 553 -9.10 -6.85 -8.20
CA LEU A 553 -8.33 -6.42 -9.35
C LEU A 553 -9.18 -5.48 -10.21
N VAL A 554 -8.74 -4.23 -10.34
CA VAL A 554 -9.34 -3.28 -11.28
C VAL A 554 -8.58 -3.31 -12.59
N THR A 555 -9.30 -3.55 -13.68
CA THR A 555 -8.79 -3.47 -15.06
C THR A 555 -9.79 -2.65 -15.89
N SER A 556 -10.20 -3.10 -17.07
CA SER A 556 -11.39 -2.56 -17.75
C SER A 556 -12.68 -2.84 -16.98
N ARG A 557 -12.68 -3.88 -16.13
CA ARG A 557 -13.75 -4.23 -15.21
C ARG A 557 -13.17 -4.53 -13.83
N VAL A 558 -14.02 -4.43 -12.81
CA VAL A 558 -13.66 -4.75 -11.43
C VAL A 558 -13.87 -6.23 -11.18
N TYR A 559 -12.80 -6.94 -10.86
CA TYR A 559 -12.81 -8.37 -10.58
C TYR A 559 -12.52 -8.66 -9.11
N VAL A 560 -13.32 -9.49 -8.46
CA VAL A 560 -13.07 -9.99 -7.11
C VAL A 560 -12.28 -11.31 -7.15
N ARG A 561 -11.35 -11.48 -6.22
CA ARG A 561 -10.46 -12.64 -6.09
C ARG A 561 -10.60 -13.28 -4.71
N THR A 562 -10.37 -14.60 -4.69
CA THR A 562 -10.52 -15.46 -3.51
C THR A 562 -11.92 -15.30 -2.90
N VAL A 563 -12.87 -15.97 -3.53
CA VAL A 563 -14.30 -15.82 -3.26
C VAL A 563 -14.80 -16.98 -2.41
N CYS A 564 -15.67 -16.67 -1.46
CA CYS A 564 -16.41 -17.66 -0.67
C CYS A 564 -17.91 -17.37 -0.74
N PRO A 565 -18.75 -18.36 -1.10
CA PRO A 565 -20.19 -18.20 -1.08
C PRO A 565 -20.70 -18.29 0.35
N ILE A 566 -21.63 -17.40 0.68
CA ILE A 566 -22.19 -17.25 2.03
C ILE A 566 -23.71 -17.27 1.99
N ARG A 567 -24.32 -17.50 3.15
CA ARG A 567 -25.76 -17.36 3.35
C ARG A 567 -26.09 -15.99 3.93
N TYR A 568 -27.24 -15.43 3.55
CA TYR A 568 -27.68 -14.11 4.02
C TYR A 568 -27.82 -14.07 5.55
N GLU A 569 -28.30 -15.16 6.15
CA GLU A 569 -28.52 -15.26 7.59
C GLU A 569 -27.26 -15.01 8.42
N TRP A 570 -26.07 -15.31 7.87
CA TRP A 570 -24.80 -15.14 8.59
C TRP A 570 -24.29 -13.70 8.61
N VAL A 571 -24.77 -12.85 7.69
CA VAL A 571 -24.35 -11.45 7.57
C VAL A 571 -25.47 -10.47 7.92
N LYS A 572 -26.73 -10.93 7.97
CA LYS A 572 -27.92 -10.10 8.22
C LYS A 572 -27.75 -9.12 9.38
N ASP A 573 -27.20 -9.57 10.51
CA ASP A 573 -27.04 -8.74 11.72
C ASP A 573 -25.80 -7.82 11.65
N LEU A 574 -24.87 -8.08 10.73
CA LEU A 574 -23.66 -7.28 10.53
C LEU A 574 -23.86 -6.17 9.49
N LEU A 575 -24.75 -6.37 8.51
CA LEU A 575 -25.01 -5.40 7.44
C LEU A 575 -25.46 -4.01 7.94
N PRO A 576 -26.26 -3.86 9.01
CA PRO A 576 -26.61 -2.53 9.54
C PRO A 576 -25.38 -1.73 10.01
N LYS A 577 -24.36 -2.42 10.59
CA LYS A 577 -23.09 -1.79 11.00
C LYS A 577 -22.31 -1.17 9.82
N LEU A 578 -22.65 -1.49 8.57
CA LEU A 578 -22.00 -0.88 7.41
C LEU A 578 -22.48 0.56 7.16
N HIS A 579 -23.72 0.88 7.52
CA HIS A 579 -24.40 2.12 7.11
C HIS A 579 -24.66 3.10 8.27
N GLU A 580 -24.84 2.63 9.51
CA GLU A 580 -25.27 3.45 10.65
C GLU A 580 -24.11 3.85 11.59
N ILE A 581 -23.18 4.71 11.14
CA ILE A 581 -22.08 5.18 12.00
C ILE A 581 -21.79 6.66 11.76
N ASP A 582 -21.89 7.48 12.81
CA ASP A 582 -21.27 8.80 12.84
C ASP A 582 -19.76 8.65 13.09
N VAL A 583 -18.97 9.04 12.11
CA VAL A 583 -17.53 8.78 12.09
C VAL A 583 -16.75 9.81 12.92
N TYR A 584 -17.33 10.99 13.17
CA TYR A 584 -16.67 12.03 13.97
C TYR A 584 -16.67 11.70 15.46
N GLU A 585 -17.67 10.96 15.95
CA GLU A 585 -17.66 10.46 17.34
C GLU A 585 -16.48 9.51 17.61
N LEU A 586 -16.04 8.76 16.59
CA LEU A 586 -14.94 7.79 16.69
C LEU A 586 -13.55 8.44 16.73
N SER A 587 -13.41 9.67 16.26
CA SER A 587 -12.12 10.36 16.19
C SER A 587 -11.66 10.88 17.54
N SER A 588 -12.48 10.79 18.59
CA SER A 588 -12.31 11.42 19.91
C SER A 588 -12.16 12.95 19.88
N VAL A 589 -12.04 13.58 18.71
CA VAL A 589 -11.94 15.04 18.51
C VAL A 589 -13.29 15.71 18.80
N ALA A 590 -14.41 15.05 18.52
CA ALA A 590 -15.75 15.55 18.87
C ALA A 590 -15.99 15.67 20.39
N ARG A 591 -15.05 15.19 21.23
CA ARG A 591 -15.13 15.24 22.70
C ARG A 591 -14.02 16.04 23.38
N GLU A 592 -13.14 16.71 22.64
CA GLU A 592 -12.74 18.04 23.11
C GLU A 592 -14.00 18.89 22.93
N GLU A 593 -14.95 18.71 23.87
CA GLU A 593 -16.05 19.63 24.09
C GLU A 593 -15.40 20.99 24.06
N VAL A 594 -15.76 21.77 23.04
CA VAL A 594 -15.77 23.21 23.17
C VAL A 594 -16.41 23.43 24.52
N THR A 595 -15.60 23.78 25.52
CA THR A 595 -16.09 23.89 26.89
C THR A 595 -17.34 24.77 26.87
N ASP A 596 -18.32 24.57 27.75
CA ASP A 596 -19.46 25.51 27.83
C ASP A 596 -18.97 26.96 27.91
N GLU A 597 -17.78 27.18 28.45
CA GLU A 597 -17.03 28.44 28.43
C GLU A 597 -16.57 28.89 27.02
N GLU A 598 -15.97 28.01 26.20
CA GLU A 598 -15.57 28.33 24.82
C GLU A 598 -16.78 28.50 23.88
N MET A 599 -17.87 27.74 24.07
CA MET A 599 -19.13 27.93 23.34
C MET A 599 -19.74 29.27 23.71
N ALA A 600 -19.80 29.60 25.00
CA ALA A 600 -20.28 30.91 25.47
C ALA A 600 -19.37 32.07 25.01
N GLN A 601 -18.06 31.86 24.91
CA GLN A 601 -17.13 32.85 24.36
C GLN A 601 -17.32 33.02 22.86
N TRP A 602 -17.53 31.94 22.11
CA TRP A 602 -17.80 31.99 20.67
C TRP A 602 -19.15 32.66 20.39
N GLU A 603 -20.20 32.31 21.13
CA GLU A 603 -21.52 32.95 21.04
C GLU A 603 -21.46 34.44 21.42
N LYS A 604 -20.73 34.82 22.47
CA LYS A 604 -20.48 36.23 22.80
C LYS A 604 -19.74 36.97 21.68
N LYS A 605 -18.77 36.31 21.04
CA LYS A 605 -17.97 36.90 19.96
C LYS A 605 -18.79 37.04 18.67
N GLU A 606 -19.61 36.06 18.33
CA GLU A 606 -20.59 36.13 17.23
C GLU A 606 -21.67 37.18 17.50
N ALA A 607 -22.22 37.24 18.72
CA ALA A 607 -23.20 38.26 19.09
C ALA A 607 -22.61 39.67 19.04
N ALA A 608 -21.39 39.87 19.53
CA ALA A 608 -20.67 41.14 19.43
C ALA A 608 -20.37 41.53 17.98
N LYS A 609 -20.03 40.55 17.13
CA LYS A 609 -19.80 40.78 15.70
C LYS A 609 -21.09 41.16 14.97
N ARG A 610 -22.20 40.46 15.21
CA ARG A 610 -23.52 40.81 14.66
C ARG A 610 -24.00 42.17 15.15
N GLN A 611 -23.72 42.52 16.41
CA GLN A 611 -24.06 43.83 16.96
C GLN A 611 -23.20 44.94 16.35
N ALA A 612 -21.90 44.69 16.12
CA ALA A 612 -21.01 45.61 15.42
C ALA A 612 -21.44 45.80 13.96
N GLU A 613 -21.76 44.71 13.25
CA GLU A 613 -22.27 44.75 11.87
C GLU A 613 -23.61 45.50 11.81
N ALA A 614 -24.53 45.28 12.77
CA ALA A 614 -25.80 46.00 12.84
C ALA A 614 -25.62 47.50 13.14
N ILE A 615 -24.64 47.87 13.98
CA ILE A 615 -24.30 49.28 14.26
C ILE A 615 -23.67 49.92 13.01
N GLU A 616 -22.80 49.21 12.30
CA GLU A 616 -22.20 49.68 11.06
C GLU A 616 -23.25 49.86 9.95
N ASP A 617 -24.19 48.93 9.83
CA ASP A 617 -25.31 49.04 8.89
C ASP A 617 -26.29 50.16 9.27
N ALA A 618 -26.51 50.39 10.57
CA ALA A 618 -27.29 51.51 11.06
C ALA A 618 -26.58 52.86 10.79
N ALA A 619 -25.27 52.93 10.98
CA ALA A 619 -24.45 54.11 10.68
C ALA A 619 -24.44 54.41 9.18
N LYS A 620 -24.25 53.40 8.32
CA LYS A 620 -24.34 53.56 6.85
C LYS A 620 -25.73 53.99 6.38
N LYS A 621 -26.80 53.51 7.03
CA LYS A 621 -28.18 53.97 6.79
C LYS A 621 -28.42 55.41 7.27
N LEU A 622 -27.75 55.84 8.34
CA LEU A 622 -27.84 57.21 8.85
C LEU A 622 -27.08 58.19 7.96
N GLU A 623 -25.88 57.84 7.49
CA GLU A 623 -25.10 58.62 6.52
C GLU A 623 -25.88 58.78 5.21
N LYS A 624 -26.50 57.70 4.68
CA LYS A 624 -27.38 57.79 3.50
C LYS A 624 -28.61 58.68 3.67
N ARG A 625 -29.08 58.90 4.90
CA ARG A 625 -30.22 59.79 5.20
C ARG A 625 -29.82 61.26 5.35
N ASN A 626 -28.56 61.52 5.67
CA ASN A 626 -28.03 62.88 5.86
C ASN A 626 -27.26 63.40 4.64
N ASP A 627 -27.21 62.63 3.56
CA ASP A 627 -26.59 63.04 2.31
C ASP A 627 -27.35 64.23 1.70
N GLU A 628 -26.70 65.37 1.47
CA GLU A 628 -27.32 66.64 1.06
C GLU A 628 -28.20 66.49 -0.20
N SER A 629 -27.83 65.55 -1.07
CA SER A 629 -28.60 65.18 -2.27
C SER A 629 -30.01 64.67 -1.91
N SER A 630 -30.11 63.77 -0.92
CA SER A 630 -31.38 63.18 -0.49
C SER A 630 -32.30 64.20 0.19
N VAL A 631 -31.72 65.15 0.94
CA VAL A 631 -32.44 66.26 1.57
C VAL A 631 -32.97 67.23 0.52
N ASN A 632 -32.16 67.56 -0.50
CA ASN A 632 -32.57 68.42 -1.61
C ASN A 632 -33.68 67.79 -2.45
N GLU A 633 -33.62 66.49 -2.74
CA GLU A 633 -34.72 65.78 -3.42
C GLU A 633 -36.02 65.78 -2.61
N ALA A 634 -35.95 65.56 -1.29
CA ALA A 634 -37.13 65.60 -0.44
C ALA A 634 -37.76 67.00 -0.42
N ARG A 635 -36.93 68.05 -0.41
CA ARG A 635 -37.37 69.45 -0.48
C ARG A 635 -38.04 69.78 -1.82
N ALA A 636 -37.50 69.26 -2.92
CA ALA A 636 -38.10 69.39 -4.26
C ALA A 636 -39.48 68.71 -4.33
N ARG A 637 -39.62 67.48 -3.81
CA ARG A 637 -40.91 66.77 -3.75
C ARG A 637 -41.94 67.50 -2.89
N TYR A 638 -41.52 68.12 -1.79
CA TYR A 638 -42.41 68.93 -0.95
C TYR A 638 -42.90 70.20 -1.68
N LEU A 639 -42.00 70.92 -2.35
CA LEU A 639 -42.36 72.11 -3.14
C LEU A 639 -43.32 71.77 -4.27
N GLN A 640 -43.10 70.65 -4.96
CA GLN A 640 -43.96 70.16 -6.03
C GLN A 640 -45.37 69.79 -5.51
N ARG A 641 -45.47 69.16 -4.34
CA ARG A 641 -46.75 68.88 -3.68
C ARG A 641 -47.47 70.16 -3.23
N LYS A 642 -46.72 71.18 -2.81
CA LYS A 642 -47.28 72.49 -2.42
C LYS A 642 -47.82 73.25 -3.64
N GLN A 643 -47.11 73.25 -4.76
CA GLN A 643 -47.59 73.82 -6.03
C GLN A 643 -48.85 73.10 -6.53
N ASN A 644 -48.87 71.76 -6.50
CA ASN A 644 -50.05 70.99 -6.91
C ASN A 644 -51.27 71.23 -6.01
N ARG A 645 -51.07 71.56 -4.72
CA ARG A 645 -52.16 71.95 -3.80
C ARG A 645 -52.66 73.37 -4.03
N LEU A 646 -51.79 74.29 -4.48
CA LEU A 646 -52.19 75.65 -4.83
C LEU A 646 -52.94 75.68 -6.17
N GLN A 647 -52.47 74.93 -7.17
CA GLN A 647 -53.17 74.80 -8.45
C GLN A 647 -54.55 74.15 -8.34
N ARG A 648 -54.78 73.29 -7.34
CA ARG A 648 -56.10 72.70 -7.04
C ARG A 648 -57.05 73.62 -6.26
N LYS A 649 -56.59 74.81 -5.84
CA LYS A 649 -57.43 75.78 -5.11
C LYS A 649 -57.94 76.93 -5.99
N ASP A 650 -57.38 77.11 -7.19
CA ASP A 650 -57.77 78.15 -8.16
C ASP A 650 -58.54 77.58 -9.39
N THR A 651 -59.03 76.34 -9.29
CA THR A 651 -60.07 75.73 -10.14
C THR A 651 -61.17 75.21 -9.23
#